data_AF-A0A812RYP0-F1
#
_entry.id   AF-A0A812RYP0-F1
#
_cell.length_a   1.000
_cell.length_b   1.000
_cell.length_c   1.000
_cell.angle_alpha   90.00
_cell.angle_beta   90.00
_cell.angle_gamma   90.00
#
_symmetry.space_group_name_H-M   'P 1'
#
loop_
_entity.id
_entity.type
_entity.pdbx_description
1 polymer ?
#
loop_
_entity_poly.entity_id
_entity_poly.type
_entity_poly.pdbx_seq_one_letter_code
_entity_poly.pdbx_strand_id
1 'polypeptide(L)'
;MDEGSKFVTIAPDGAATGPKSVMPDSEFDALLDEVAAKPPKPAHSKALSSVGGQAQKLAQEKAQEQIKEMQLTASAVGINKLSARELQLLRGEVEFSGLGTGGHRAKYIIAPPEMESADEILRWMFVRQDGWRLKPPNLLLSCYGGRDHYVNWANSPTLRNREAWATATGAAEDWQFRQKFTSRLSEISSGVCQAVTECGGWFDLGTGPRGGLNEVLMDGLKVYWSAFGCLAGHKTDNVVFCVRFLQDTEFKESFLQCAQAVPASGPPDKQEELKERVMYPSVNSQLFPELGSDPKAAANEQDLRGLDPDEEDAGKSAKSVADLELEVRAQITRRFLCNALTHIIFVQSQQTLDRLRIKLRSLATRASIFANGNEALIQPGVDGKILMEAVSGVPIVCLHNTGGAAEMLGAAVLRRRQPHHAEHSKFTYGYDLPENVPDDQFLILNPAKDSVEKVINKLTLVLSTVQDDEMMEIGFAKSEENRLRYAWEQYLLYAYNAAIFRRRARVLQYSALVLSVVVTLVALLYRESTTNADSPLQQEELRVSLLVLPCVSAFILTSISRLNYVNKWAALESGAVNPRKSNDMDIEDRVEELCDNPPSTADLATLAALKKRQKKAEAAAPKGTTRRGTFSAALAQINSDATGSDVRADYLSMPPASAMTKLQANLYDWDKVFASYKARNSSASYLCCSRLCNPCRRSSAKVLDEEGPWSQVGSDFHPNPFAIDDDYLNDDGTSLVTAEDYIHFRFLPMLQYYSWRSRDLSRKVLVLQVLTYFLTAALALSSQLRNVNQSLESLKNLHFWWQSLSMVERRMPSNKNELVACTEATADSEISAWKKTLKVKSVTSGGSSGQEEGEDDSD
;
A
#
# COMPACT_ATOMS: atom_id res chain seq x y z
N MET A 1 16.52 -7.94 73.72
CA MET A 1 16.37 -7.04 72.55
C MET A 1 15.31 -7.65 71.64
N ASP A 2 14.05 -7.82 72.07
CA ASP A 2 13.15 -6.91 72.80
C ASP A 2 12.85 -5.62 72.03
N GLU A 3 11.77 -5.67 71.26
CA GLU A 3 10.56 -4.82 71.29
C GLU A 3 9.83 -4.98 69.93
N GLY A 4 8.50 -5.10 69.81
CA GLY A 4 7.47 -5.17 70.84
C GLY A 4 6.21 -4.38 70.46
N SER A 5 5.28 -4.97 69.68
CA SER A 5 3.89 -4.45 69.63
C SER A 5 2.87 -5.56 69.36
N LYS A 6 1.66 -5.41 69.93
CA LYS A 6 0.56 -6.40 69.91
C LYS A 6 -0.76 -5.72 69.55
N PHE A 7 -1.59 -6.48 68.82
CA PHE A 7 -3.06 -6.56 68.88
C PHE A 7 -3.89 -5.40 69.44
N VAL A 8 -4.93 -5.02 68.68
CA VAL A 8 -6.31 -4.96 69.21
C VAL A 8 -7.26 -5.62 68.21
N THR A 9 -8.20 -6.42 68.74
CA THR A 9 -9.32 -7.03 68.00
C THR A 9 -10.59 -6.73 68.80
N ILE A 10 -11.68 -6.30 68.15
CA ILE A 10 -12.99 -6.08 68.80
C ILE A 10 -14.08 -6.74 67.95
N ALA A 11 -14.98 -7.45 68.63
CA ALA A 11 -16.13 -8.16 68.08
C ALA A 11 -17.45 -7.49 68.58
N PRO A 12 -18.63 -7.86 68.05
CA PRO A 12 -19.84 -7.03 68.10
C PRO A 12 -20.87 -7.41 69.18
N ASP A 13 -21.83 -6.51 69.42
CA ASP A 13 -23.23 -6.68 69.90
C ASP A 13 -23.86 -5.25 69.96
N GLY A 14 -25.18 -4.98 69.94
CA GLY A 14 -26.38 -5.81 69.74
C GLY A 14 -27.67 -4.96 69.76
N ALA A 15 -28.63 -5.32 68.91
CA ALA A 15 -30.09 -5.46 69.12
C ALA A 15 -31.01 -4.41 69.86
N ALA A 16 -32.10 -4.03 69.15
CA ALA A 16 -33.53 -4.18 69.52
C ALA A 16 -34.45 -2.97 69.92
N THR A 17 -35.74 -3.12 69.54
CA THR A 17 -36.98 -2.34 69.87
C THR A 17 -37.11 -0.94 69.22
N GLY A 18 -38.24 -0.43 68.69
CA GLY A 18 -39.67 -0.85 68.55
C GLY A 18 -40.63 0.26 69.08
N PRO A 19 -41.96 0.31 68.79
CA PRO A 19 -42.73 -0.10 67.60
C PRO A 19 -43.90 0.87 67.18
N LYS A 20 -44.65 0.53 66.11
CA LYS A 20 -46.08 0.88 65.77
C LYS A 20 -46.52 2.35 65.56
N SER A 21 -47.02 2.67 64.35
CA SER A 21 -48.21 3.52 64.01
C SER A 21 -48.28 3.74 62.47
N VAL A 22 -49.38 3.95 61.72
CA VAL A 22 -50.84 3.59 61.72
C VAL A 22 -51.34 3.71 60.24
N MET A 23 -52.41 3.01 59.83
CA MET A 23 -53.12 3.19 58.54
C MET A 23 -54.24 4.26 58.64
N PRO A 24 -54.58 5.01 57.57
CA PRO A 24 -55.73 4.60 56.75
C PRO A 24 -55.63 4.88 55.24
N ASP A 25 -56.47 4.19 54.47
CA ASP A 25 -56.70 4.38 53.03
C ASP A 25 -57.62 5.57 52.69
N SER A 26 -57.34 6.30 51.61
CA SER A 26 -58.33 7.02 50.77
C SER A 26 -57.73 7.59 49.48
N GLU A 27 -58.49 7.56 48.37
CA GLU A 27 -58.24 8.29 47.08
C GLU A 27 -57.00 7.81 46.29
N PHE A 28 -57.07 7.10 45.15
CA PHE A 28 -57.97 7.09 43.98
C PHE A 28 -57.83 8.33 43.05
N ASP A 29 -57.30 8.08 41.85
CA ASP A 29 -57.24 8.94 40.64
C ASP A 29 -56.49 10.30 40.67
N ALA A 30 -55.14 10.26 40.69
CA ALA A 30 -54.26 11.15 39.90
C ALA A 30 -52.79 10.67 39.88
N LEU A 31 -52.04 11.01 38.80
CA LEU A 31 -50.59 10.82 38.59
C LEU A 31 -50.10 9.44 38.10
N LEU A 32 -50.36 9.17 36.81
CA LEU A 32 -49.55 8.26 35.98
C LEU A 32 -48.63 9.07 35.06
N ASP A 33 -47.60 9.72 35.62
CA ASP A 33 -46.66 10.53 34.83
C ASP A 33 -45.25 10.70 35.45
N GLU A 34 -44.75 9.73 36.24
CA GLU A 34 -43.34 9.73 36.68
C GLU A 34 -42.74 8.34 37.00
N VAL A 35 -42.44 7.53 35.97
CA VAL A 35 -41.52 6.37 36.12
C VAL A 35 -40.53 6.31 34.95
N ALA A 36 -39.53 7.19 34.99
CA ALA A 36 -38.35 7.15 34.11
C ALA A 36 -37.06 6.88 34.92
N ALA A 37 -37.03 5.75 35.63
CA ALA A 37 -35.87 5.33 36.42
C ALA A 37 -34.68 4.92 35.52
N LYS A 38 -33.80 5.88 35.21
CA LYS A 38 -32.50 5.63 34.57
C LYS A 38 -31.66 4.68 35.44
N PRO A 39 -30.99 3.65 34.87
CA PRO A 39 -29.94 2.95 35.58
C PRO A 39 -28.72 3.88 35.82
N PRO A 40 -27.96 3.69 36.90
CA PRO A 40 -26.80 4.54 37.20
C PRO A 40 -25.68 4.34 36.18
N LYS A 41 -25.16 5.44 35.63
CA LYS A 41 -24.00 5.42 34.72
C LYS A 41 -22.73 5.02 35.48
N PRO A 42 -21.87 4.14 34.94
CA PRO A 42 -20.55 3.87 35.51
C PRO A 42 -19.63 5.08 35.30
N ALA A 43 -19.43 5.87 36.35
CA ALA A 43 -18.63 7.09 36.32
C ALA A 43 -17.13 6.83 36.62
N HIS A 44 -16.45 5.94 35.87
CA HIS A 44 -15.02 5.65 36.10
C HIS A 44 -14.15 5.30 34.88
N SER A 45 -14.56 5.56 33.64
CA SER A 45 -13.70 5.38 32.45
C SER A 45 -13.27 6.68 31.73
N LYS A 46 -13.80 7.85 32.11
CA LYS A 46 -13.62 9.11 31.37
C LYS A 46 -12.42 9.98 31.75
N ALA A 47 -11.57 9.55 32.68
CA ALA A 47 -10.47 10.37 33.22
C ALA A 47 -9.07 10.01 32.68
N LEU A 48 -8.92 8.91 31.93
CA LEU A 48 -7.61 8.44 31.44
C LEU A 48 -7.28 8.98 30.04
N SER A 49 -8.18 8.84 29.06
CA SER A 49 -7.90 9.18 27.65
C SER A 49 -7.64 10.66 27.33
N SER A 50 -7.85 11.59 28.28
CA SER A 50 -7.48 13.00 28.09
C SER A 50 -6.09 13.36 28.64
N VAL A 51 -5.38 12.42 29.27
CA VAL A 51 -4.07 12.65 29.87
C VAL A 51 -2.94 12.26 28.91
N GLY A 52 -3.04 11.14 28.19
CA GLY A 52 -2.01 10.70 27.23
C GLY A 52 -1.74 11.66 26.07
N GLY A 53 -2.78 12.35 25.60
CA GLY A 53 -2.64 13.45 24.63
C GLY A 53 -1.76 14.60 25.15
N GLN A 54 -1.61 14.75 26.46
CA GLN A 54 -0.61 15.65 27.05
C GLN A 54 0.79 15.05 27.09
N ALA A 55 1.00 13.73 27.21
CA ALA A 55 2.34 13.14 27.35
C ALA A 55 3.17 13.20 26.06
N GLN A 56 2.63 12.77 24.91
CA GLN A 56 3.31 12.94 23.61
C GLN A 56 3.48 14.42 23.29
N LYS A 57 2.42 15.21 23.52
CA LYS A 57 2.45 16.65 23.32
C LYS A 57 3.51 17.28 24.23
N LEU A 58 3.70 16.84 25.46
CA LEU A 58 4.71 17.31 26.41
C LEU A 58 6.12 16.84 26.02
N ALA A 59 6.31 15.63 25.48
CA ALA A 59 7.61 15.20 24.98
C ALA A 59 8.04 16.01 23.75
N GLN A 60 7.10 16.21 22.80
CA GLN A 60 7.32 17.03 21.62
C GLN A 60 7.40 18.52 21.97
N GLU A 61 6.60 19.02 22.90
CA GLU A 61 6.66 20.39 23.44
C GLU A 61 7.94 20.60 24.23
N LYS A 62 8.43 19.63 25.02
CA LYS A 62 9.71 19.71 25.73
C LYS A 62 10.90 19.70 24.77
N ALA A 63 10.86 18.90 23.71
CA ALA A 63 11.83 18.98 22.63
C ALA A 63 11.75 20.35 21.91
N GLN A 64 10.53 20.83 21.61
CA GLN A 64 10.31 22.17 21.03
C GLN A 64 10.67 23.31 22.00
N GLU A 65 10.57 23.12 23.31
CA GLU A 65 10.89 24.07 24.37
C GLU A 65 12.39 24.12 24.57
N GLN A 66 13.09 22.99 24.58
CA GLN A 66 14.55 22.96 24.48
C GLN A 66 15.02 23.63 23.18
N ILE A 67 14.31 23.45 22.07
CA ILE A 67 14.58 24.15 20.80
C ILE A 67 14.31 25.66 20.90
N LYS A 68 13.23 26.09 21.57
CA LYS A 68 12.91 27.51 21.86
C LYS A 68 13.89 28.12 22.86
N GLU A 69 14.36 27.36 23.85
CA GLU A 69 15.37 27.78 24.83
C GLU A 69 16.73 27.92 24.14
N MET A 70 17.09 27.00 23.24
CA MET A 70 18.23 27.14 22.34
C MET A 70 18.11 28.37 21.41
N GLN A 71 16.90 28.79 21.02
CA GLN A 71 16.67 30.05 20.30
C GLN A 71 16.83 31.28 21.20
N LEU A 72 16.22 31.29 22.39
CA LEU A 72 16.26 32.41 23.33
C LEU A 72 17.67 32.65 23.89
N THR A 73 18.40 31.59 24.23
CA THR A 73 19.82 31.68 24.61
C THR A 73 20.71 32.16 23.47
N ALA A 74 20.34 31.93 22.20
CA ALA A 74 21.07 32.50 21.05
C ALA A 74 21.00 34.03 21.03
N SER A 75 19.87 34.60 21.42
CA SER A 75 19.67 36.06 21.49
C SER A 75 20.30 36.70 22.74
N ALA A 76 20.49 35.94 23.81
CA ALA A 76 21.01 36.45 25.09
C ALA A 76 22.54 36.36 25.23
N VAL A 77 23.20 35.40 24.57
CA VAL A 77 24.66 35.29 24.61
C VAL A 77 25.29 36.33 23.68
N GLY A 78 25.64 37.49 24.24
CA GLY A 78 26.51 38.46 23.59
C GLY A 78 27.87 37.83 23.30
N ILE A 79 28.08 37.39 22.06
CA ILE A 79 29.31 36.70 21.63
C ILE A 79 30.49 37.67 21.77
N ASN A 80 31.34 37.42 22.77
CA ASN A 80 32.60 38.12 22.93
C ASN A 80 33.47 37.96 21.68
N LYS A 81 34.22 39.01 21.33
CA LYS A 81 34.94 39.18 20.06
C LYS A 81 36.16 38.25 19.86
N LEU A 82 35.96 36.94 19.91
CA LEU A 82 36.76 36.02 19.09
C LEU A 82 36.46 36.31 17.61
N SER A 83 37.42 36.07 16.71
CA SER A 83 37.24 36.49 15.33
C SER A 83 36.07 35.73 14.70
N ALA A 84 35.07 36.46 14.21
CA ALA A 84 33.78 35.89 13.83
C ALA A 84 33.84 34.95 12.62
N ARG A 85 35.03 34.70 12.04
CA ARG A 85 35.30 33.75 10.96
C ARG A 85 35.78 32.38 11.43
N GLU A 86 36.56 32.31 12.51
CA GLU A 86 37.20 31.05 12.94
C GLU A 86 36.21 30.05 13.56
N LEU A 87 35.11 30.54 14.15
CA LEU A 87 34.07 29.71 14.76
C LEU A 87 32.89 29.36 13.82
N GLN A 88 32.99 29.62 12.52
CA GLN A 88 31.89 29.36 11.58
C GLN A 88 31.80 27.87 11.23
N LEU A 89 30.60 27.30 11.33
CA LEU A 89 30.29 26.01 10.70
C LEU A 89 30.58 26.13 9.20
N LEU A 90 31.19 25.10 8.61
CA LEU A 90 31.25 24.96 7.16
C LEU A 90 30.14 23.98 6.73
N ARG A 91 29.50 24.21 5.57
CA ARG A 91 28.44 23.36 5.00
C ARG A 91 28.76 22.98 3.57
N GLY A 92 28.26 21.84 3.11
CA GLY A 92 28.32 21.48 1.70
C GLY A 92 27.40 20.31 1.33
N GLU A 93 27.51 19.87 0.08
CA GLU A 93 26.83 18.69 -0.46
C GLU A 93 27.85 17.71 -1.03
N VAL A 94 27.57 16.43 -0.84
CA VAL A 94 28.34 15.31 -1.38
C VAL A 94 27.42 14.45 -2.24
N GLU A 95 27.87 14.09 -3.44
CA GLU A 95 27.17 13.21 -4.38
C GLU A 95 27.95 11.90 -4.51
N PHE A 96 27.33 10.79 -4.10
CA PHE A 96 27.93 9.45 -4.13
C PHE A 96 27.80 8.84 -5.53
N SER A 97 28.93 8.53 -6.16
CA SER A 97 28.93 7.82 -7.45
C SER A 97 28.70 6.32 -7.28
N GLY A 98 28.25 5.66 -8.36
CA GLY A 98 28.04 4.20 -8.41
C GLY A 98 26.59 3.72 -8.37
N LEU A 99 25.61 4.61 -8.18
CA LEU A 99 24.20 4.32 -8.47
C LEU A 99 23.89 4.85 -9.87
N GLY A 100 23.58 3.96 -10.83
CA GLY A 100 23.53 4.25 -12.27
C GLY A 100 22.40 5.19 -12.75
N THR A 101 21.71 5.88 -11.84
CA THR A 101 20.49 6.67 -12.10
C THR A 101 20.52 7.99 -11.31
N GLY A 102 21.60 8.75 -11.44
CA GLY A 102 21.87 9.95 -10.64
C GLY A 102 22.44 9.61 -9.26
N GLY A 103 23.51 10.30 -8.86
CA GLY A 103 24.17 10.01 -7.58
C GLY A 103 23.27 10.33 -6.39
N HIS A 104 23.33 9.49 -5.35
CA HIS A 104 22.68 9.82 -4.07
C HIS A 104 23.35 11.05 -3.46
N ARG A 105 22.56 11.99 -2.93
CA ARG A 105 23.07 13.25 -2.37
C ARG A 105 22.89 13.30 -0.86
N ALA A 106 23.94 13.74 -0.18
CA ALA A 106 23.92 14.03 1.25
C ALA A 106 24.39 15.46 1.53
N LYS A 107 23.83 16.05 2.57
CA LYS A 107 24.31 17.33 3.11
C LYS A 107 25.33 17.06 4.19
N TYR A 108 26.38 17.87 4.27
CA TYR A 108 27.35 17.76 5.35
C TYR A 108 27.60 19.12 6.01
N ILE A 109 28.03 19.05 7.27
CA ILE A 109 28.59 20.18 8.01
C ILE A 109 29.90 19.79 8.67
N ILE A 110 30.79 20.77 8.82
CA ILE A 110 32.07 20.64 9.52
C ILE A 110 32.05 21.63 10.68
N ALA A 111 32.12 21.10 11.91
CA ALA A 111 32.32 21.89 13.12
C ALA A 111 33.83 22.17 13.31
N PRO A 112 34.24 23.44 13.49
CA PRO A 112 35.64 23.79 13.72
C PRO A 112 36.15 23.25 15.07
N PRO A 113 37.47 23.09 15.25
CA PRO A 113 38.03 22.44 16.43
C PRO A 113 37.83 23.25 17.72
N GLU A 114 37.71 24.57 17.63
CA GLU A 114 37.42 25.48 18.74
C GLU A 114 35.94 25.52 19.15
N MET A 115 35.05 24.83 18.41
CA MET A 115 33.61 24.81 18.71
C MET A 115 33.31 23.94 19.93
N GLU A 116 33.36 24.53 21.12
CA GLU A 116 33.02 23.85 22.37
C GLU A 116 31.55 23.43 22.49
N SER A 117 30.61 24.22 21.93
CA SER A 117 29.18 23.95 22.08
C SER A 117 28.59 23.22 20.89
N ALA A 118 27.91 22.09 21.18
CA ALA A 118 27.10 21.37 20.22
C ALA A 118 25.77 22.08 19.87
N ASP A 119 25.40 23.16 20.56
CA ASP A 119 24.12 23.85 20.31
C ASP A 119 24.04 24.50 18.93
N GLU A 120 25.14 25.01 18.38
CA GLU A 120 25.11 25.60 17.03
C GLU A 120 24.91 24.53 15.95
N ILE A 121 25.41 23.31 16.17
CA ILE A 121 25.13 22.14 15.33
C ILE A 121 23.64 21.80 15.40
N LEU A 122 23.05 21.74 16.60
CA LEU A 122 21.61 21.43 16.77
C LEU A 122 20.72 22.55 16.20
N ARG A 123 21.12 23.83 16.34
CA ARG A 123 20.45 24.96 15.70
C ARG A 123 20.51 24.86 14.18
N TRP A 124 21.66 24.48 13.61
CA TRP A 124 21.78 24.22 12.18
C TRP A 124 20.84 23.10 11.70
N MET A 125 20.71 22.03 12.49
CA MET A 125 19.84 20.89 12.19
C MET A 125 18.35 21.26 12.25
N PHE A 126 17.90 21.94 13.32
CA PHE A 126 16.48 22.07 13.64
C PHE A 126 15.90 23.49 13.51
N VAL A 127 16.68 24.54 13.82
CA VAL A 127 16.19 25.91 14.04
C VAL A 127 16.39 26.82 12.83
N ARG A 128 17.60 26.79 12.26
CA ARG A 128 18.07 27.82 11.35
C ARG A 128 17.28 27.79 10.04
N GLN A 129 16.81 28.96 9.60
CA GLN A 129 16.07 29.08 8.34
C GLN A 129 16.94 28.73 7.13
N ASP A 130 18.25 28.98 7.19
CA ASP A 130 19.26 28.60 6.19
C ASP A 130 19.86 27.20 6.44
N GLY A 131 19.50 26.57 7.55
CA GLY A 131 19.93 25.24 7.98
C GLY A 131 19.15 24.10 7.33
N TRP A 132 19.25 22.91 7.92
CA TRP A 132 18.61 21.70 7.37
C TRP A 132 17.10 21.62 7.64
N ARG A 133 16.59 22.31 8.67
CA ARG A 133 15.17 22.32 9.10
C ARG A 133 14.59 20.91 9.28
N LEU A 134 15.37 20.01 9.84
CA LEU A 134 14.94 18.65 10.14
C LEU A 134 13.87 18.67 11.23
N LYS A 135 12.99 17.67 11.24
CA LYS A 135 12.11 17.41 12.39
C LYS A 135 12.91 16.63 13.44
N PRO A 136 12.82 16.95 14.74
CA PRO A 136 13.43 16.14 15.78
C PRO A 136 13.02 14.67 15.66
N PRO A 137 13.95 13.71 15.82
CA PRO A 137 13.61 12.30 15.81
C PRO A 137 12.69 11.96 16.98
N ASN A 138 11.66 11.13 16.75
CA ASN A 138 10.99 10.46 17.87
C ASN A 138 11.85 9.29 18.40
N LEU A 139 12.63 8.69 17.50
CA LEU A 139 13.48 7.53 17.75
C LEU A 139 14.88 7.74 17.15
N LEU A 140 15.91 7.31 17.87
CA LEU A 140 17.28 7.22 17.42
C LEU A 140 17.74 5.75 17.46
N LEU A 141 17.87 5.10 16.29
CA LEU A 141 18.38 3.74 16.18
C LEU A 141 19.90 3.76 15.96
N SER A 142 20.68 3.41 16.99
CA SER A 142 22.12 3.20 16.88
C SER A 142 22.44 1.78 16.38
N CYS A 143 23.46 1.63 15.54
CA CYS A 143 23.74 0.37 14.83
C CYS A 143 25.12 -0.21 15.21
N TYR A 144 25.15 -1.49 15.62
CA TYR A 144 26.36 -2.17 16.08
C TYR A 144 26.48 -3.57 15.46
N GLY A 145 27.69 -3.99 15.07
CA GLY A 145 27.84 -5.36 14.57
C GLY A 145 29.21 -5.78 14.10
N GLY A 146 29.24 -6.85 13.30
CA GLY A 146 30.44 -7.36 12.64
C GLY A 146 31.15 -6.29 11.80
N ARG A 147 32.48 -6.34 11.72
CA ARG A 147 33.29 -5.37 10.96
C ARG A 147 33.34 -5.66 9.45
N ASP A 148 33.16 -6.92 9.08
CA ASP A 148 33.24 -7.42 7.70
C ASP A 148 31.90 -7.29 6.95
N HIS A 149 31.93 -7.33 5.62
CA HIS A 149 30.74 -7.31 4.76
C HIS A 149 29.81 -8.48 5.10
N TYR A 150 28.50 -8.25 5.17
CA TYR A 150 27.55 -9.23 5.72
C TYR A 150 27.44 -10.53 4.92
N VAL A 151 27.72 -10.50 3.62
CA VAL A 151 27.87 -11.68 2.75
C VAL A 151 28.92 -12.66 3.29
N ASN A 152 29.97 -12.15 3.95
CA ASN A 152 31.02 -12.98 4.55
C ASN A 152 30.59 -13.57 5.90
N TRP A 153 29.56 -13.02 6.57
CA TRP A 153 29.10 -13.54 7.87
C TRP A 153 28.58 -14.97 7.76
N ALA A 154 27.95 -15.35 6.64
CA ALA A 154 27.56 -16.72 6.35
C ALA A 154 28.76 -17.71 6.37
N ASN A 155 29.95 -17.24 5.98
CA ASN A 155 31.20 -18.01 5.96
C ASN A 155 32.02 -17.86 7.25
N SER A 156 31.62 -16.98 8.16
CA SER A 156 32.39 -16.71 9.36
C SER A 156 32.41 -17.95 10.26
N PRO A 157 33.58 -18.34 10.81
CA PRO A 157 33.65 -19.40 11.83
C PRO A 157 32.91 -19.00 13.13
N THR A 158 32.52 -17.73 13.28
CA THR A 158 31.73 -17.26 14.42
C THR A 158 30.24 -17.60 14.30
N LEU A 159 29.74 -17.98 13.12
CA LEU A 159 28.36 -18.41 12.88
C LEU A 159 28.23 -19.91 13.14
N ARG A 160 28.01 -20.28 14.42
CA ARG A 160 28.02 -21.68 14.85
C ARG A 160 26.66 -22.36 14.57
N ASN A 161 25.55 -21.66 14.78
CA ASN A 161 24.20 -22.20 14.55
C ASN A 161 23.75 -22.12 13.08
N ARG A 162 24.53 -22.73 12.17
CA ARG A 162 24.10 -22.91 10.76
C ARG A 162 22.82 -23.75 10.65
N GLU A 163 22.57 -24.67 11.59
CA GLU A 163 21.34 -25.47 11.65
C GLU A 163 20.06 -24.61 11.67
N ALA A 164 20.06 -23.46 12.35
CA ALA A 164 18.91 -22.56 12.39
C ALA A 164 18.46 -22.07 11.01
N TRP A 165 19.36 -22.06 10.03
CA TRP A 165 19.14 -21.60 8.66
C TRP A 165 18.81 -22.72 7.67
N ALA A 166 19.04 -23.98 8.04
CA ALA A 166 18.78 -25.13 7.17
C ALA A 166 17.30 -25.20 6.74
N THR A 167 17.05 -25.69 5.53
CA THR A 167 15.71 -26.11 5.11
C THR A 167 15.43 -27.53 5.63
N ALA A 168 14.15 -27.89 5.78
CA ALA A 168 13.75 -29.22 6.29
C ALA A 168 14.14 -30.40 5.38
N THR A 169 14.71 -30.12 4.20
CA THR A 169 15.05 -31.07 3.13
C THR A 169 16.44 -31.72 3.27
N GLY A 170 17.12 -31.54 4.40
CA GLY A 170 18.51 -31.97 4.58
C GLY A 170 19.52 -30.94 4.10
N ALA A 171 20.80 -31.32 4.05
CA ALA A 171 21.94 -30.42 3.83
C ALA A 171 21.81 -29.61 2.52
N ALA A 172 21.34 -28.37 2.64
CA ALA A 172 21.34 -27.42 1.55
C ALA A 172 22.78 -27.10 1.14
N GLU A 173 23.04 -26.98 -0.16
CA GLU A 173 24.35 -26.59 -0.66
C GLU A 173 24.77 -25.25 -0.06
N ASP A 174 26.07 -25.08 0.25
CA ASP A 174 26.63 -23.87 0.87
C ASP A 174 26.20 -22.58 0.15
N TRP A 175 26.02 -22.65 -1.18
CA TRP A 175 25.44 -21.58 -2.00
C TRP A 175 24.01 -21.20 -1.59
N GLN A 176 23.10 -22.17 -1.49
CA GLN A 176 21.68 -21.94 -1.16
C GLN A 176 21.55 -21.36 0.25
N PHE A 177 22.36 -21.86 1.20
CA PHE A 177 22.46 -21.31 2.54
C PHE A 177 22.91 -19.84 2.52
N ARG A 178 23.98 -19.49 1.79
CA ARG A 178 24.45 -18.10 1.64
C ARG A 178 23.37 -17.20 1.03
N GLN A 179 22.72 -17.63 -0.05
CA GLN A 179 21.67 -16.87 -0.73
C GLN A 179 20.46 -16.63 0.19
N LYS A 180 20.04 -17.65 0.95
CA LYS A 180 18.97 -17.53 1.94
C LYS A 180 19.38 -16.59 3.08
N PHE A 181 20.61 -16.70 3.59
CA PHE A 181 21.13 -15.83 4.64
C PHE A 181 21.11 -14.36 4.22
N THR A 182 21.64 -14.03 3.03
CA THR A 182 21.70 -12.64 2.54
C THR A 182 20.34 -12.08 2.18
N SER A 183 19.47 -12.85 1.51
CA SER A 183 18.09 -12.43 1.21
C SER A 183 17.33 -12.08 2.48
N ARG A 184 17.29 -13.00 3.45
CA ARG A 184 16.54 -12.85 4.69
C ARG A 184 17.07 -11.74 5.57
N LEU A 185 18.39 -11.51 5.59
CA LEU A 185 18.98 -10.41 6.34
C LEU A 185 18.65 -9.04 5.71
N SER A 186 18.55 -8.97 4.37
CA SER A 186 18.10 -7.78 3.63
C SER A 186 16.59 -7.52 3.78
N GLU A 187 15.76 -8.57 3.74
CA GLU A 187 14.32 -8.49 4.03
C GLU A 187 14.06 -7.93 5.44
N ILE A 188 14.82 -8.42 6.43
CA ILE A 188 14.69 -8.00 7.82
C ILE A 188 15.26 -6.60 8.05
N SER A 189 16.36 -6.24 7.40
CA SER A 189 16.87 -4.87 7.46
C SER A 189 15.92 -3.88 6.81
N SER A 190 15.26 -4.23 5.70
CA SER A 190 14.16 -3.46 5.11
C SER A 190 13.00 -3.28 6.11
N GLY A 191 12.59 -4.34 6.82
CA GLY A 191 11.59 -4.26 7.89
C GLY A 191 11.99 -3.36 9.06
N VAL A 192 13.25 -3.45 9.52
CA VAL A 192 13.81 -2.51 10.50
C VAL A 192 13.72 -1.07 9.98
N CYS A 193 14.09 -0.85 8.72
CA CYS A 193 14.11 0.48 8.11
C CYS A 193 12.70 1.07 7.97
N GLN A 194 11.71 0.24 7.62
CA GLN A 194 10.30 0.60 7.61
C GLN A 194 9.83 0.98 9.02
N ALA A 195 10.05 0.13 10.03
CA ALA A 195 9.59 0.39 11.39
C ALA A 195 10.15 1.71 11.97
N VAL A 196 11.45 1.96 11.79
CA VAL A 196 12.09 3.22 12.22
C VAL A 196 11.49 4.41 11.47
N THR A 197 11.27 4.29 10.16
CA THR A 197 10.70 5.39 9.35
C THR A 197 9.24 5.68 9.73
N GLU A 198 8.41 4.65 9.95
CA GLU A 198 7.02 4.81 10.42
C GLU A 198 6.95 5.50 11.78
N CYS A 199 7.94 5.27 12.66
CA CYS A 199 8.05 5.96 13.94
C CYS A 199 8.54 7.42 13.83
N GLY A 200 8.96 7.90 12.66
CA GLY A 200 9.67 9.19 12.52
C GLY A 200 11.05 9.16 13.18
N GLY A 201 11.73 8.01 13.09
CA GLY A 201 13.04 7.77 13.65
C GLY A 201 14.20 8.04 12.69
N TRP A 202 15.37 8.21 13.27
CA TRP A 202 16.64 8.44 12.58
C TRP A 202 17.59 7.25 12.79
N PHE A 203 18.50 7.04 11.84
CA PHE A 203 19.56 6.05 11.94
C PHE A 203 20.86 6.74 12.32
N ASP A 204 21.44 6.36 13.46
CA ASP A 204 22.78 6.70 13.88
C ASP A 204 23.74 5.57 13.49
N LEU A 205 24.44 5.74 12.37
CA LEU A 205 25.46 4.80 11.91
C LEU A 205 26.81 5.00 12.63
N GLY A 206 26.84 5.77 13.74
CA GLY A 206 28.01 6.06 14.54
C GLY A 206 29.04 6.87 13.76
N THR A 207 30.23 6.31 13.55
CA THR A 207 31.26 6.89 12.68
C THR A 207 30.98 6.71 11.18
N GLY A 208 29.84 6.10 10.83
CA GLY A 208 29.39 5.85 9.46
C GLY A 208 30.29 4.94 8.61
N PRO A 209 31.03 3.94 9.17
CA PRO A 209 31.85 3.05 8.36
C PRO A 209 30.97 2.26 7.40
N ARG A 210 31.50 1.98 6.22
CA ARG A 210 30.97 0.96 5.32
C ARG A 210 31.35 -0.44 5.86
N GLY A 211 30.68 -1.50 5.43
CA GLY A 211 30.80 -2.83 6.03
C GLY A 211 29.79 -3.10 7.16
N GLY A 212 29.69 -4.37 7.55
CA GLY A 212 28.95 -4.78 8.74
C GLY A 212 27.44 -4.60 8.70
N LEU A 213 26.85 -4.36 9.88
CA LEU A 213 25.41 -4.08 10.03
C LEU A 213 24.99 -2.77 9.33
N ASN A 214 25.91 -1.80 9.20
CA ASN A 214 25.64 -0.57 8.46
C ASN A 214 25.36 -0.86 6.98
N GLU A 215 26.07 -1.82 6.38
CA GLU A 215 25.87 -2.26 4.99
C GLU A 215 24.53 -3.01 4.82
N VAL A 216 24.19 -3.86 5.79
CA VAL A 216 22.89 -4.55 5.87
C VAL A 216 21.72 -3.57 5.92
N LEU A 217 21.80 -2.56 6.78
CA LEU A 217 20.76 -1.52 6.92
C LEU A 217 20.74 -0.57 5.74
N MET A 218 21.90 -0.27 5.14
CA MET A 218 22.00 0.48 3.88
C MET A 218 21.24 -0.22 2.75
N ASP A 219 21.38 -1.54 2.59
CA ASP A 219 20.65 -2.28 1.55
C ASP A 219 19.14 -2.37 1.88
N GLY A 220 18.77 -2.50 3.15
CA GLY A 220 17.39 -2.36 3.62
C GLY A 220 16.78 -0.99 3.32
N LEU A 221 17.53 0.09 3.54
CA LEU A 221 17.15 1.46 3.19
C LEU A 221 16.95 1.63 1.68
N LYS A 222 17.82 1.06 0.84
CA LYS A 222 17.67 1.10 -0.62
C LYS A 222 16.40 0.39 -1.09
N VAL A 223 16.11 -0.79 -0.54
CA VAL A 223 14.87 -1.55 -0.83
C VAL A 223 13.63 -0.78 -0.37
N TYR A 224 13.69 -0.18 0.82
CA TYR A 224 12.62 0.68 1.33
C TYR A 224 12.40 1.90 0.41
N TRP A 225 13.46 2.65 0.09
CA TRP A 225 13.36 3.85 -0.75
C TRP A 225 12.88 3.57 -2.18
N SER A 226 13.28 2.45 -2.79
CA SER A 226 12.80 2.06 -4.10
C SER A 226 11.32 1.67 -4.08
N ALA A 227 10.87 0.95 -3.06
CA ALA A 227 9.46 0.57 -2.89
C ALA A 227 8.53 1.80 -2.72
N PHE A 228 8.98 2.85 -2.02
CA PHE A 228 8.21 4.07 -1.80
C PHE A 228 8.46 5.19 -2.84
N GLY A 229 9.21 4.92 -3.91
CA GLY A 229 9.54 5.92 -4.95
C GLY A 229 10.28 7.15 -4.43
N CYS A 230 10.90 7.04 -3.24
CA CYS A 230 11.51 8.16 -2.54
C CYS A 230 13.01 8.16 -2.75
N LEU A 231 13.48 8.86 -3.80
CA LEU A 231 14.90 9.17 -3.94
C LEU A 231 15.40 9.85 -2.66
N ALA A 232 16.44 9.28 -2.07
CA ALA A 232 16.94 9.71 -0.77
C ALA A 232 17.56 11.12 -0.83
N GLY A 233 17.50 11.84 0.29
CA GLY A 233 18.04 13.20 0.43
C GLY A 233 17.04 14.35 0.24
N HIS A 234 15.84 14.12 -0.32
CA HIS A 234 14.85 15.18 -0.57
C HIS A 234 13.73 15.35 0.48
N LYS A 235 13.52 14.39 1.39
CA LYS A 235 12.53 14.50 2.47
C LYS A 235 13.19 14.83 3.81
N THR A 236 12.63 15.80 4.54
CA THR A 236 13.06 16.25 5.89
C THR A 236 12.90 15.22 7.01
N ASP A 237 12.19 14.13 6.72
CA ASP A 237 11.60 13.25 7.73
C ASP A 237 12.39 11.93 7.88
N ASN A 238 13.12 11.51 6.85
CA ASN A 238 13.85 10.23 6.82
C ASN A 238 15.36 10.51 6.89
N VAL A 239 15.87 10.69 8.11
CA VAL A 239 17.27 11.10 8.33
C VAL A 239 18.14 9.89 8.68
N VAL A 240 19.02 9.53 7.76
CA VAL A 240 20.16 8.64 7.99
C VAL A 240 21.37 9.52 8.20
N PHE A 241 22.03 9.45 9.36
CA PHE A 241 23.17 10.30 9.66
C PHE A 241 24.33 9.57 10.35
N CYS A 242 25.48 10.23 10.35
CA CYS A 242 26.64 9.82 11.14
C CYS A 242 27.32 11.06 11.74
N VAL A 243 28.00 10.85 12.87
CA VAL A 243 28.83 11.87 13.52
C VAL A 243 30.24 11.32 13.66
N ARG A 244 31.18 11.96 12.97
CA ARG A 244 32.51 11.41 12.66
C ARG A 244 33.59 12.47 12.80
N PHE A 245 34.82 12.08 13.11
CA PHE A 245 35.94 13.01 12.97
C PHE A 245 36.26 13.28 11.51
N LEU A 246 36.55 14.55 11.18
CA LEU A 246 36.98 14.93 9.83
C LEU A 246 38.30 14.24 9.44
N GLN A 247 39.22 14.08 10.39
CA GLN A 247 40.51 13.41 10.16
C GLN A 247 40.38 11.91 9.84
N ASP A 248 39.26 11.28 10.21
CA ASP A 248 39.03 9.86 9.97
C ASP A 248 38.59 9.58 8.53
N THR A 249 38.18 10.59 7.75
CA THR A 249 37.76 10.38 6.35
C THR A 249 38.89 10.70 5.37
N GLU A 250 39.03 9.83 4.37
CA GLU A 250 40.11 9.92 3.39
C GLU A 250 40.00 11.15 2.48
N PHE A 251 38.77 11.61 2.21
CA PHE A 251 38.48 12.77 1.35
C PHE A 251 38.39 14.10 2.12
N LYS A 252 39.05 14.22 3.28
CA LYS A 252 38.94 15.40 4.17
C LYS A 252 39.21 16.72 3.43
N GLU A 253 40.20 16.74 2.53
CA GLU A 253 40.58 17.95 1.78
C GLU A 253 39.50 18.34 0.77
N SER A 254 38.88 17.36 0.09
CA SER A 254 37.74 17.61 -0.81
C SER A 254 36.53 18.14 -0.05
N PHE A 255 36.25 17.59 1.14
CA PHE A 255 35.21 18.12 2.03
C PHE A 255 35.50 19.55 2.50
N LEU A 256 36.75 19.90 2.81
CA LEU A 256 37.11 21.27 3.17
C LEU A 256 37.05 22.23 1.98
N GLN A 257 37.56 21.83 0.82
CA GLN A 257 37.62 22.65 -0.40
C GLN A 257 36.23 23.00 -0.94
N CYS A 258 35.30 22.04 -0.97
CA CYS A 258 33.94 22.29 -1.45
C CYS A 258 33.00 22.88 -0.38
N ALA A 259 33.44 23.00 0.89
CA ALA A 259 32.61 23.55 1.94
C ALA A 259 32.55 25.09 1.90
N GLN A 260 31.38 25.62 2.19
CA GLN A 260 31.13 27.06 2.31
C GLN A 260 30.88 27.42 3.77
N ALA A 261 31.44 28.54 4.23
CA ALA A 261 31.19 29.02 5.58
C ALA A 261 29.73 29.46 5.74
N VAL A 262 29.12 29.09 6.88
CA VAL A 262 27.76 29.47 7.25
C VAL A 262 27.75 30.95 7.65
N PRO A 263 26.90 31.80 7.05
CA PRO A 263 26.82 33.21 7.42
C PRO A 263 26.38 33.36 8.88
N ALA A 264 27.12 34.17 9.65
CA ALA A 264 26.90 34.31 11.09
C ALA A 264 25.56 34.99 11.45
N SER A 265 25.04 35.87 10.59
CA SER A 265 23.78 36.58 10.85
C SER A 265 23.11 37.07 9.56
N GLY A 266 21.92 36.53 9.26
CA GLY A 266 21.01 37.05 8.24
C GLY A 266 20.24 35.95 7.52
N PRO A 267 18.92 36.09 7.28
CA PRO A 267 18.25 35.28 6.27
C PRO A 267 18.88 35.61 4.91
N PRO A 268 19.39 34.63 4.15
CA PRO A 268 19.94 34.92 2.84
C PRO A 268 18.78 35.24 1.88
N ASP A 269 18.69 36.49 1.42
CA ASP A 269 17.65 36.96 0.47
C ASP A 269 17.56 36.11 -0.81
N LYS A 270 18.63 35.37 -1.12
CA LYS A 270 18.61 34.19 -2.00
C LYS A 270 19.45 33.09 -1.36
N GLN A 271 18.95 31.86 -1.33
CA GLN A 271 19.80 30.69 -1.06
C GLN A 271 20.94 30.69 -2.08
N GLU A 272 22.16 30.98 -1.63
CA GLU A 272 23.34 30.78 -2.47
C GLU A 272 23.45 29.28 -2.80
N GLU A 273 23.37 28.96 -4.09
CA GLU A 273 23.59 27.62 -4.58
C GLU A 273 25.04 27.20 -4.26
N LEU A 274 25.20 25.98 -3.76
CA LEU A 274 26.52 25.43 -3.46
C LEU A 274 27.33 25.34 -4.76
N LYS A 275 28.43 26.09 -4.82
CA LYS A 275 29.25 26.28 -6.03
C LYS A 275 29.81 24.97 -6.56
N GLU A 276 30.21 24.08 -5.66
CA GLU A 276 30.81 22.79 -5.96
C GLU A 276 30.27 21.74 -4.99
N ARG A 277 30.23 20.48 -5.45
CA ARG A 277 29.87 19.31 -4.64
C ARG A 277 31.06 18.37 -4.56
N VAL A 278 31.20 17.70 -3.41
CA VAL A 278 32.16 16.61 -3.27
C VAL A 278 31.65 15.42 -4.08
N MET A 279 32.36 15.03 -5.14
CA MET A 279 32.07 13.79 -5.87
C MET A 279 32.72 12.63 -5.13
N TYR A 280 31.93 11.89 -4.35
CA TYR A 280 32.45 10.80 -3.52
C TYR A 280 32.50 9.50 -4.33
N PRO A 281 33.67 8.89 -4.54
CA PRO A 281 33.79 7.74 -5.41
C PRO A 281 33.16 6.49 -4.79
N SER A 282 32.63 5.61 -5.65
CA SER A 282 32.34 4.24 -5.26
C SER A 282 33.64 3.52 -4.90
N VAL A 283 33.74 3.03 -3.66
CA VAL A 283 34.84 2.12 -3.26
C VAL A 283 34.83 0.91 -4.19
N ASN A 284 35.90 0.79 -4.98
CA ASN A 284 36.16 -0.30 -5.90
C ASN A 284 37.63 -0.75 -5.78
N SER A 285 37.97 -1.89 -6.36
CA SER A 285 39.33 -2.43 -6.37
C SER A 285 40.33 -1.65 -7.24
N GLN A 286 39.87 -0.64 -7.98
CA GLN A 286 40.73 0.25 -8.77
C GLN A 286 41.30 1.38 -7.90
N LEU A 287 40.54 1.85 -6.91
CA LEU A 287 41.00 2.83 -5.92
C LEU A 287 41.86 2.17 -4.83
N PHE A 288 41.54 0.92 -4.45
CA PHE A 288 42.25 0.18 -3.40
C PHE A 288 42.60 -1.23 -3.92
N PRO A 289 43.80 -1.42 -4.49
CA PRO A 289 44.29 -2.73 -4.92
C PRO A 289 44.25 -3.77 -3.79
N GLU A 290 44.39 -3.35 -2.53
CA GLU A 290 44.35 -4.18 -1.32
C GLU A 290 42.98 -4.82 -1.07
N LEU A 291 41.91 -4.28 -1.67
CA LEU A 291 40.58 -4.91 -1.68
C LEU A 291 40.43 -5.96 -2.79
N GLY A 292 41.26 -5.91 -3.82
CA GLY A 292 41.15 -6.74 -5.03
C GLY A 292 42.23 -7.81 -5.20
N SER A 293 43.38 -7.69 -4.51
CA SER A 293 44.44 -8.69 -4.54
C SER A 293 43.99 -10.01 -3.91
N ASP A 294 44.16 -11.12 -4.63
CA ASP A 294 43.98 -12.47 -4.07
C ASP A 294 45.00 -12.64 -2.91
N PRO A 295 44.56 -12.90 -1.67
CA PRO A 295 45.45 -12.91 -0.49
C PRO A 295 46.61 -13.91 -0.62
N LYS A 296 46.46 -14.96 -1.44
CA LYS A 296 47.52 -15.92 -1.76
C LYS A 296 48.70 -15.30 -2.51
N ALA A 297 48.50 -14.22 -3.26
CA ALA A 297 49.58 -13.52 -3.95
C ALA A 297 50.43 -12.69 -2.97
N ALA A 298 49.77 -11.94 -2.07
CA ALA A 298 50.45 -11.13 -1.06
C ALA A 298 51.25 -11.98 -0.06
N ALA A 299 50.72 -13.14 0.34
CA ALA A 299 51.42 -14.08 1.22
C ALA A 299 52.71 -14.67 0.60
N ASN A 300 52.83 -14.70 -0.73
CA ASN A 300 54.04 -15.18 -1.42
C ASN A 300 55.10 -14.08 -1.63
N GLU A 301 54.76 -12.80 -1.50
CA GLU A 301 55.74 -11.69 -1.61
C GLU A 301 56.44 -11.38 -0.26
N GLN A 302 55.87 -11.78 0.87
CA GLN A 302 56.50 -11.68 2.19
C GLN A 302 57.25 -12.97 2.57
N ASP A 303 58.23 -13.36 1.74
CA ASP A 303 59.10 -14.52 1.96
C ASP A 303 60.12 -14.22 3.09
N LEU A 304 59.65 -14.28 4.34
CA LEU A 304 60.39 -14.02 5.59
C LEU A 304 61.47 -15.08 5.91
N ARG A 305 62.32 -15.44 4.94
CA ARG A 305 63.39 -16.46 5.07
C ARG A 305 64.64 -15.98 5.82
N GLY A 306 64.48 -15.12 6.82
CA GLY A 306 65.59 -14.43 7.48
C GLY A 306 65.52 -14.39 9.01
N LEU A 307 64.62 -15.16 9.63
CA LEU A 307 64.50 -15.25 11.09
C LEU A 307 64.69 -16.72 11.52
N ASP A 308 65.71 -16.94 12.35
CA ASP A 308 66.10 -18.27 12.81
C ASP A 308 65.04 -18.91 13.73
N PRO A 309 64.84 -20.24 13.72
CA PRO A 309 63.69 -20.87 14.38
C PRO A 309 63.76 -21.03 15.91
N ASP A 310 64.85 -20.58 16.54
CA ASP A 310 65.30 -21.13 17.84
C ASP A 310 64.88 -20.32 19.10
N GLU A 311 63.99 -19.32 18.99
CA GLU A 311 63.40 -18.64 20.17
C GLU A 311 62.04 -19.25 20.58
N GLU A 312 62.07 -20.22 21.51
CA GLU A 312 60.88 -20.93 22.01
C GLU A 312 59.89 -20.07 22.85
N ASP A 313 60.20 -18.82 23.17
CA ASP A 313 59.35 -17.94 24.02
C ASP A 313 58.18 -17.25 23.28
N ALA A 314 57.98 -17.52 21.99
CA ALA A 314 56.96 -16.90 21.13
C ALA A 314 55.51 -17.38 21.37
N GLY A 315 55.19 -17.99 22.51
CA GLY A 315 53.89 -18.60 22.84
C GLY A 315 52.67 -17.66 22.96
N LYS A 316 52.80 -16.37 22.59
CA LYS A 316 51.73 -15.36 22.70
C LYS A 316 51.29 -14.82 21.34
N SER A 317 50.29 -15.48 20.76
CA SER A 317 49.35 -14.91 19.80
C SER A 317 50.00 -14.25 18.56
N ALA A 318 50.66 -15.07 17.73
CA ALA A 318 50.67 -14.80 16.30
C ALA A 318 49.21 -14.80 15.81
N LYS A 319 48.63 -13.61 15.64
CA LYS A 319 47.32 -13.45 14.96
C LYS A 319 47.44 -14.10 13.58
N SER A 320 46.41 -14.85 13.17
CA SER A 320 46.47 -15.46 11.85
C SER A 320 46.54 -14.38 10.78
N VAL A 321 47.15 -14.68 9.62
CA VAL A 321 47.22 -13.75 8.49
C VAL A 321 45.80 -13.27 8.12
N ALA A 322 44.80 -14.16 8.20
CA ALA A 322 43.40 -13.84 7.99
C ALA A 322 42.82 -12.82 9.01
N ASP A 323 43.22 -12.88 10.28
CA ASP A 323 42.82 -11.88 11.30
C ASP A 323 43.44 -10.51 11.00
N LEU A 324 44.69 -10.50 10.51
CA LEU A 324 45.40 -9.28 10.13
C LEU A 324 44.75 -8.66 8.88
N GLU A 325 44.47 -9.45 7.85
CA GLU A 325 43.74 -9.04 6.65
C GLU A 325 42.34 -8.48 6.97
N LEU A 326 41.61 -9.14 7.87
CA LEU A 326 40.27 -8.70 8.28
C LEU A 326 40.33 -7.39 9.07
N GLU A 327 41.36 -7.17 9.89
CA GLU A 327 41.57 -5.87 10.54
C GLU A 327 42.03 -4.77 9.56
N VAL A 328 42.90 -5.08 8.60
CA VAL A 328 43.31 -4.14 7.54
C VAL A 328 42.10 -3.73 6.69
N ARG A 329 41.31 -4.70 6.21
CA ARG A 329 40.04 -4.43 5.53
C ARG A 329 39.13 -3.59 6.41
N ALA A 330 38.91 -3.96 7.67
CA ALA A 330 38.09 -3.17 8.58
C ALA A 330 38.61 -1.73 8.77
N GLN A 331 39.92 -1.50 8.78
CA GLN A 331 40.51 -0.16 8.84
C GLN A 331 40.28 0.63 7.55
N ILE A 332 40.41 0.00 6.37
CA ILE A 332 40.08 0.59 5.07
C ILE A 332 38.59 0.93 5.03
N THR A 333 37.69 -0.04 5.22
CA THR A 333 36.23 0.17 5.13
C THR A 333 35.73 1.17 6.18
N ARG A 334 36.42 1.29 7.32
CA ARG A 334 36.18 2.36 8.30
C ARG A 334 36.38 3.76 7.73
N ARG A 335 37.40 4.02 6.89
CA ARG A 335 37.72 5.34 6.31
C ARG A 335 36.61 5.90 5.39
N PHE A 336 35.80 5.01 4.84
CA PHE A 336 34.71 5.36 3.91
C PHE A 336 33.40 5.68 4.61
N LEU A 337 32.62 6.49 3.92
CA LEU A 337 31.26 6.86 4.25
C LEU A 337 30.27 5.93 3.54
N CYS A 338 29.20 5.55 4.24
CA CYS A 338 28.09 4.81 3.66
C CYS A 338 27.29 5.66 2.66
N ASN A 339 26.95 5.10 1.48
CA ASN A 339 26.22 5.84 0.43
C ASN A 339 24.70 5.91 0.65
N ALA A 340 24.19 5.51 1.83
CA ALA A 340 22.83 5.83 2.29
C ALA A 340 22.81 6.99 3.31
N LEU A 341 23.95 7.60 3.66
CA LEU A 341 23.95 8.78 4.51
C LEU A 341 23.19 9.92 3.83
N THR A 342 22.27 10.57 4.54
CA THR A 342 21.55 11.78 4.07
C THR A 342 22.16 13.06 4.65
N HIS A 343 22.70 12.95 5.86
CA HIS A 343 23.25 14.05 6.63
C HIS A 343 24.53 13.61 7.32
N ILE A 344 25.60 14.41 7.25
CA ILE A 344 26.93 14.06 7.78
C ILE A 344 27.42 15.19 8.67
N ILE A 345 27.79 14.86 9.90
CA ILE A 345 28.33 15.83 10.85
C ILE A 345 29.79 15.48 11.10
N PHE A 346 30.68 16.25 10.49
CA PHE A 346 32.10 16.21 10.80
C PHE A 346 32.39 17.08 12.01
N VAL A 347 33.08 16.50 12.98
CA VAL A 347 33.54 17.18 14.19
C VAL A 347 35.06 17.12 14.23
N GLN A 348 35.72 18.12 14.80
CA GLN A 348 37.18 18.11 14.97
C GLN A 348 37.62 17.95 16.44
N SER A 349 36.74 18.27 17.41
CA SER A 349 36.99 18.07 18.85
C SER A 349 36.17 16.93 19.45
N GLN A 350 36.82 16.06 20.23
CA GLN A 350 36.19 14.94 20.94
C GLN A 350 35.14 15.42 21.95
N GLN A 351 35.40 16.54 22.63
CA GLN A 351 34.48 17.14 23.60
C GLN A 351 33.16 17.54 22.93
N THR A 352 33.23 18.10 21.73
CA THR A 352 32.06 18.51 20.93
C THR A 352 31.29 17.29 20.43
N LEU A 353 31.99 16.23 20.02
CA LEU A 353 31.38 14.95 19.62
C LEU A 353 30.57 14.33 20.77
N ASP A 354 31.14 14.29 21.98
CA ASP A 354 30.48 13.70 23.14
C ASP A 354 29.33 14.58 23.65
N ARG A 355 29.51 15.90 23.70
CA ARG A 355 28.42 16.87 23.99
C ARG A 355 27.27 16.73 22.99
N LEU A 356 27.56 16.61 21.69
CA LEU A 356 26.56 16.43 20.64
C LEU A 356 25.83 15.09 20.79
N ARG A 357 26.56 14.00 21.03
CA ARG A 357 25.96 12.69 21.31
C ARG A 357 25.06 12.72 22.52
N ILE A 358 25.47 13.33 23.64
CA ILE A 358 24.64 13.46 24.84
C ILE A 358 23.36 14.24 24.53
N LYS A 359 23.43 15.35 23.79
CA LYS A 359 22.23 16.14 23.42
C LYS A 359 21.32 15.41 22.44
N LEU A 360 21.85 14.76 21.41
CA LEU A 360 21.06 13.92 20.49
C LEU A 360 20.37 12.76 21.23
N ARG A 361 21.05 12.15 22.21
CA ARG A 361 20.50 11.10 23.07
C ARG A 361 19.39 11.59 24.01
N SER A 362 19.33 12.88 24.33
CA SER A 362 18.24 13.48 25.13
C SER A 362 17.05 13.97 24.31
N LEU A 363 17.18 14.08 22.99
CA LEU A 363 16.13 14.61 22.11
C LEU A 363 15.13 13.54 21.62
N ALA A 364 15.43 12.26 21.74
CA ALA A 364 14.65 11.16 21.18
C ALA A 364 14.71 9.89 22.05
N THR A 365 13.69 9.03 21.93
CA THR A 365 13.78 7.64 22.40
C THR A 365 14.96 6.96 21.71
N ARG A 366 15.72 6.13 22.44
CA ARG A 366 16.84 5.39 21.85
C ARG A 366 16.48 3.93 21.66
N ALA A 367 17.02 3.33 20.62
CA ALA A 367 17.13 1.88 20.49
C ALA A 367 18.49 1.53 19.89
N SER A 368 18.94 0.29 20.05
CA SER A 368 20.19 -0.15 19.43
C SER A 368 20.02 -1.52 18.79
N ILE A 369 20.38 -1.66 17.51
CA ILE A 369 20.35 -2.92 16.80
C ILE A 369 21.74 -3.54 16.71
N PHE A 370 21.81 -4.84 16.98
CA PHE A 370 23.04 -5.59 17.14
C PHE A 370 23.02 -6.89 16.34
N ALA A 371 24.03 -7.10 15.48
CA ALA A 371 24.14 -8.28 14.61
C ALA A 371 25.61 -8.66 14.36
N ASN A 372 25.93 -9.96 14.45
CA ASN A 372 27.30 -10.47 14.51
C ASN A 372 28.11 -9.72 15.60
N GLY A 373 29.39 -9.43 15.38
CA GLY A 373 30.18 -8.52 16.22
C GLY A 373 31.27 -9.20 17.04
N ASN A 374 32.22 -8.39 17.51
CA ASN A 374 33.32 -8.81 18.37
C ASN A 374 32.83 -8.97 19.82
N GLU A 375 33.28 -10.02 20.51
CA GLU A 375 32.93 -10.35 21.90
C GLU A 375 33.17 -9.19 22.89
N ALA A 376 34.15 -8.31 22.62
CA ALA A 376 34.40 -7.11 23.43
C ALA A 376 33.16 -6.21 23.58
N LEU A 377 32.25 -6.19 22.59
CA LEU A 377 30.99 -5.41 22.65
C LEU A 377 30.01 -5.89 23.73
N ILE A 378 30.16 -7.14 24.19
CA ILE A 378 29.31 -7.79 25.20
C ILE A 378 30.07 -8.19 26.47
N GLN A 379 31.35 -7.82 26.59
CA GLN A 379 32.11 -8.00 27.82
C GLN A 379 31.77 -6.89 28.83
N PRO A 380 31.75 -7.15 30.14
CA PRO A 380 31.54 -6.10 31.13
C PRO A 380 32.73 -5.12 31.12
N GLY A 381 32.46 -3.81 31.05
CA GLY A 381 33.48 -2.77 31.06
C GLY A 381 33.26 -1.68 30.00
N VAL A 382 34.30 -0.88 29.74
CA VAL A 382 34.24 0.28 28.83
C VAL A 382 33.99 -0.12 27.37
N ASP A 383 34.50 -1.28 26.95
CA ASP A 383 34.30 -1.81 25.60
C ASP A 383 32.91 -2.46 25.39
N GLY A 384 32.24 -2.80 26.50
CA GLY A 384 30.94 -3.47 26.61
C GLY A 384 29.74 -2.63 26.20
N LYS A 385 29.82 -1.91 25.08
CA LYS A 385 28.87 -0.87 24.66
C LYS A 385 27.42 -1.36 24.64
N ILE A 386 27.17 -2.61 24.22
CA ILE A 386 25.82 -3.17 24.17
C ILE A 386 25.24 -3.40 25.57
N LEU A 387 26.05 -3.95 26.49
CA LEU A 387 25.62 -4.13 27.89
C LEU A 387 25.44 -2.79 28.60
N MET A 388 26.35 -1.84 28.37
CA MET A 388 26.25 -0.49 28.96
C MET A 388 24.99 0.25 28.50
N GLU A 389 24.57 0.06 27.25
CA GLU A 389 23.31 0.64 26.75
C GLU A 389 22.08 -0.09 27.31
N ALA A 390 22.08 -1.42 27.40
CA ALA A 390 21.02 -2.18 28.08
C ALA A 390 20.86 -1.77 29.56
N VAL A 391 21.97 -1.64 30.29
CA VAL A 391 21.98 -1.17 31.70
C VAL A 391 21.51 0.29 31.81
N SER A 392 21.66 1.08 30.75
CA SER A 392 21.13 2.46 30.68
C SER A 392 19.64 2.52 30.30
N GLY A 393 18.93 1.38 30.23
CA GLY A 393 17.53 1.30 29.82
C GLY A 393 17.30 1.54 28.33
N VAL A 394 18.33 1.32 27.48
CA VAL A 394 18.17 1.37 26.03
C VAL A 394 17.81 -0.03 25.51
N PRO A 395 16.69 -0.20 24.80
CA PRO A 395 16.30 -1.48 24.23
C PRO A 395 17.29 -1.94 23.16
N ILE A 396 17.74 -3.19 23.29
CA ILE A 396 18.72 -3.81 22.40
C ILE A 396 18.02 -4.85 21.52
N VAL A 397 18.00 -4.60 20.22
CA VAL A 397 17.47 -5.49 19.19
C VAL A 397 18.60 -6.43 18.74
N CYS A 398 18.61 -7.65 19.25
CA CYS A 398 19.66 -8.62 18.96
C CYS A 398 19.21 -9.57 17.82
N LEU A 399 19.89 -9.49 16.66
CA LEU A 399 19.73 -10.43 15.55
C LEU A 399 20.50 -11.71 15.87
N HIS A 400 19.88 -12.64 16.60
CA HIS A 400 20.46 -13.93 16.96
C HIS A 400 20.68 -14.82 15.70
N ASN A 401 21.58 -15.81 15.78
CA ASN A 401 22.03 -16.63 14.63
C ASN A 401 22.65 -15.83 13.46
N THR A 402 23.28 -14.68 13.75
CA THR A 402 24.10 -13.92 12.78
C THR A 402 25.61 -14.04 13.02
N GLY A 403 26.03 -14.90 13.94
CA GLY A 403 27.42 -15.10 14.34
C GLY A 403 27.84 -14.30 15.57
N GLY A 404 29.03 -14.64 16.05
CA GLY A 404 29.82 -13.83 16.99
C GLY A 404 29.07 -13.42 18.26
N ALA A 405 29.30 -12.19 18.69
CA ALA A 405 28.78 -11.67 19.94
C ALA A 405 27.25 -11.56 19.99
N ALA A 406 26.57 -11.25 18.89
CA ALA A 406 25.10 -11.27 18.84
C ALA A 406 24.51 -12.68 19.01
N GLU A 407 25.19 -13.72 18.51
CA GLU A 407 24.76 -15.10 18.72
C GLU A 407 24.93 -15.53 20.19
N MET A 408 26.09 -15.21 20.78
CA MET A 408 26.39 -15.44 22.21
C MET A 408 25.42 -14.74 23.16
N LEU A 409 25.21 -13.44 22.95
CA LEU A 409 24.30 -12.63 23.78
C LEU A 409 22.85 -13.11 23.64
N GLY A 410 22.40 -13.38 22.41
CA GLY A 410 21.05 -13.92 22.18
C GLY A 410 20.84 -15.28 22.84
N ALA A 411 21.83 -16.17 22.80
CA ALA A 411 21.79 -17.46 23.50
C ALA A 411 21.73 -17.30 25.02
N ALA A 412 22.52 -16.39 25.61
CA ALA A 412 22.53 -16.14 27.05
C ALA A 412 21.22 -15.50 27.56
N VAL A 413 20.65 -14.54 26.82
CA VAL A 413 19.32 -13.96 27.12
C VAL A 413 18.24 -15.04 27.07
N LEU A 414 18.23 -15.88 26.03
CA LEU A 414 17.27 -16.99 25.93
C LEU A 414 17.45 -17.99 27.09
N ARG A 415 18.70 -18.35 27.42
CA ARG A 415 19.04 -19.23 28.56
C ARG A 415 18.48 -18.68 29.88
N ARG A 416 18.63 -17.39 30.15
CA ARG A 416 18.11 -16.72 31.36
C ARG A 416 16.58 -16.69 31.39
N ARG A 417 15.93 -16.40 30.25
CA ARG A 417 14.46 -16.34 30.12
C ARG A 417 13.76 -17.70 30.23
N GLN A 418 14.40 -18.78 29.75
CA GLN A 418 13.79 -20.11 29.65
C GLN A 418 14.77 -21.23 30.06
N PRO A 419 15.22 -21.29 31.32
CA PRO A 419 16.33 -22.17 31.75
C PRO A 419 16.11 -23.67 31.43
N HIS A 420 14.87 -24.12 31.32
CA HIS A 420 14.52 -25.52 31.04
C HIS A 420 14.24 -25.84 29.55
N HIS A 421 14.46 -24.91 28.62
CA HIS A 421 14.18 -25.15 27.19
C HIS A 421 15.20 -26.13 26.58
N ALA A 422 14.74 -27.22 25.97
CA ALA A 422 15.59 -28.33 25.53
C ALA A 422 16.67 -27.93 24.51
N GLU A 423 16.41 -26.93 23.66
CA GLU A 423 17.38 -26.42 22.69
C GLU A 423 18.61 -25.77 23.35
N HIS A 424 18.55 -25.37 24.63
CA HIS A 424 19.65 -24.65 25.29
C HIS A 424 20.91 -25.50 25.50
N SER A 425 20.76 -26.82 25.54
CA SER A 425 21.88 -27.76 25.58
C SER A 425 22.74 -27.73 24.31
N LYS A 426 22.21 -27.23 23.18
CA LYS A 426 22.95 -27.07 21.92
C LYS A 426 23.85 -25.82 21.90
N PHE A 427 23.62 -24.83 22.77
CA PHE A 427 24.39 -23.60 22.79
C PHE A 427 25.75 -23.81 23.49
N THR A 428 26.79 -24.11 22.72
CA THR A 428 28.19 -24.31 23.17
C THR A 428 28.91 -23.01 23.58
N TYR A 429 28.16 -22.00 24.00
CA TYR A 429 28.67 -20.69 24.43
C TYR A 429 28.77 -20.62 25.95
N GLY A 430 29.99 -20.57 26.47
CA GLY A 430 30.30 -20.33 27.88
C GLY A 430 30.19 -18.86 28.31
N TYR A 431 29.29 -18.10 27.68
CA TYR A 431 28.94 -16.74 28.06
C TYR A 431 27.58 -16.78 28.76
N ASP A 432 27.50 -16.15 29.93
CA ASP A 432 26.27 -15.94 30.70
C ASP A 432 26.02 -14.44 30.84
N LEU A 433 24.74 -14.04 30.82
CA LEU A 433 24.34 -12.64 30.90
C LEU A 433 24.59 -12.14 32.34
N PRO A 434 25.39 -11.08 32.56
CA PRO A 434 25.69 -10.60 33.91
C PRO A 434 24.43 -10.23 34.68
N GLU A 435 24.41 -10.53 35.99
CA GLU A 435 23.19 -10.46 36.82
C GLU A 435 22.55 -9.06 36.81
N ASN A 436 23.38 -8.02 36.79
CA ASN A 436 23.00 -6.60 36.78
C ASN A 436 22.46 -6.09 35.43
N VAL A 437 22.56 -6.87 34.35
CA VAL A 437 22.00 -6.51 33.06
C VAL A 437 20.57 -7.05 33.00
N PRO A 438 19.55 -6.18 32.87
CA PRO A 438 18.15 -6.61 32.87
C PRO A 438 17.82 -7.26 31.51
N ASP A 439 17.18 -8.44 31.55
CA ASP A 439 17.03 -9.26 30.35
C ASP A 439 15.83 -8.85 29.48
N ASP A 440 14.83 -8.18 30.06
CA ASP A 440 13.67 -7.56 29.39
C ASP A 440 14.08 -6.61 28.24
N GLN A 441 15.15 -5.84 28.44
CA GLN A 441 15.68 -4.87 27.47
C GLN A 441 16.15 -5.50 26.15
N PHE A 442 16.33 -6.83 26.08
CA PHE A 442 16.76 -7.52 24.87
C PHE A 442 15.58 -8.06 24.03
N LEU A 443 15.41 -7.47 22.85
CA LEU A 443 14.53 -8.01 21.82
C LEU A 443 15.29 -9.01 20.96
N ILE A 444 15.06 -10.30 21.20
CA ILE A 444 15.67 -11.37 20.39
C ILE A 444 14.86 -11.57 19.11
N LEU A 445 15.50 -11.28 17.98
CA LEU A 445 15.00 -11.57 16.63
C LEU A 445 15.81 -12.73 16.05
N ASN A 446 15.16 -13.68 15.40
CA ASN A 446 15.84 -14.79 14.73
C ASN A 446 15.64 -14.67 13.20
N PRO A 447 16.61 -14.14 12.44
CA PRO A 447 16.42 -13.85 11.02
C PRO A 447 16.07 -15.07 10.15
N ALA A 448 16.49 -16.26 10.59
CA ALA A 448 16.18 -17.52 9.94
C ALA A 448 14.72 -17.97 10.09
N LYS A 449 14.00 -17.50 11.13
CA LYS A 449 12.65 -17.97 11.52
C LYS A 449 11.57 -16.87 11.62
N ASP A 450 11.93 -15.64 11.98
CA ASP A 450 10.96 -14.53 12.19
C ASP A 450 10.62 -13.82 10.85
N SER A 451 9.34 -13.63 10.53
CA SER A 451 8.93 -12.88 9.33
C SER A 451 9.23 -11.38 9.45
N VAL A 452 9.22 -10.65 8.33
CA VAL A 452 9.49 -9.21 8.30
C VAL A 452 8.45 -8.44 9.12
N GLU A 453 7.18 -8.84 9.03
CA GLU A 453 6.08 -8.27 9.80
C GLU A 453 6.23 -8.58 11.29
N LYS A 454 6.72 -9.77 11.65
CA LYS A 454 7.02 -10.12 13.04
C LYS A 454 8.17 -9.29 13.58
N VAL A 455 9.17 -8.97 12.75
CA VAL A 455 10.25 -8.02 13.09
C VAL A 455 9.69 -6.61 13.27
N ILE A 456 8.89 -6.10 12.31
CA ILE A 456 8.24 -4.79 12.40
C ILE A 456 7.40 -4.70 13.67
N ASN A 457 6.46 -5.63 13.89
CA ASN A 457 5.59 -5.64 15.07
C ASN A 457 6.38 -5.71 16.38
N LYS A 458 7.41 -6.55 16.46
CA LYS A 458 8.28 -6.64 17.65
C LYS A 458 9.08 -5.35 17.88
N LEU A 459 9.58 -4.72 16.82
CA LEU A 459 10.27 -3.44 16.89
C LEU A 459 9.31 -2.35 17.32
N THR A 460 8.21 -2.15 16.60
CA THR A 460 7.16 -1.19 16.96
C THR A 460 6.69 -1.39 18.40
N LEU A 461 6.51 -2.64 18.86
CA LEU A 461 6.18 -2.93 20.26
C LEU A 461 7.26 -2.48 21.24
N VAL A 462 8.54 -2.79 20.99
CA VAL A 462 9.63 -2.39 21.91
C VAL A 462 9.86 -0.88 21.89
N LEU A 463 9.69 -0.27 20.72
CA LEU A 463 9.69 1.19 20.56
C LEU A 463 8.50 1.82 21.29
N SER A 464 7.36 1.13 21.34
CA SER A 464 6.16 1.50 22.10
C SER A 464 6.08 0.94 23.53
N THR A 465 7.16 0.36 24.07
CA THR A 465 7.29 0.08 25.51
C THR A 465 8.27 1.05 26.20
N VAL A 466 9.11 1.72 25.41
CA VAL A 466 9.95 2.86 25.88
C VAL A 466 9.24 4.20 25.62
N GLN A 467 8.02 4.12 25.09
CA GLN A 467 7.08 5.20 24.86
C GLN A 467 5.77 4.76 25.53
N ASP A 468 5.05 5.64 26.22
CA ASP A 468 3.85 5.25 26.97
C ASP A 468 2.82 4.54 26.08
N ASP A 469 2.07 3.58 26.63
CA ASP A 469 1.07 2.77 25.89
C ASP A 469 0.07 3.63 25.08
N GLU A 470 -0.24 4.84 25.54
CA GLU A 470 -1.13 5.79 24.84
C GLU A 470 -0.49 6.37 23.56
N MET A 471 0.84 6.50 23.50
CA MET A 471 1.54 6.93 22.27
C MET A 471 1.59 5.80 21.21
N MET A 472 1.41 4.54 21.63
CA MET A 472 1.21 3.40 20.73
C MET A 472 -0.07 3.59 19.90
N GLU A 473 -1.19 3.96 20.53
CA GLU A 473 -2.46 4.21 19.83
C GLU A 473 -2.34 5.38 18.85
N ILE A 474 -1.69 6.48 19.24
CA ILE A 474 -1.56 7.67 18.37
C ILE A 474 -0.64 7.38 17.17
N GLY A 475 0.47 6.65 17.39
CA GLY A 475 1.36 6.21 16.31
C GLY A 475 0.68 5.23 15.36
N PHE A 476 -0.12 4.30 15.90
CA PHE A 476 -0.93 3.36 15.12
C PHE A 476 -1.99 4.11 14.30
N ALA A 477 -2.80 4.96 14.94
CA ALA A 477 -3.86 5.73 14.31
C ALA A 477 -3.32 6.66 13.21
N LYS A 478 -2.19 7.35 13.43
CA LYS A 478 -1.59 8.24 12.43
C LYS A 478 -0.94 7.49 11.26
N SER A 479 -0.31 6.34 11.50
CA SER A 479 0.20 5.49 10.41
C SER A 479 -0.96 4.85 9.62
N GLU A 480 -2.09 4.56 10.26
CA GLU A 480 -3.30 4.10 9.60
C GLU A 480 -4.01 5.22 8.83
N GLU A 481 -4.17 6.42 9.40
CA GLU A 481 -4.68 7.63 8.73
C GLU A 481 -3.86 7.93 7.45
N ASN A 482 -2.53 7.87 7.52
CA ASN A 482 -1.67 8.07 6.35
C ASN A 482 -1.87 6.98 5.27
N ARG A 483 -2.07 5.71 5.68
CA ARG A 483 -2.35 4.61 4.75
C ARG A 483 -3.74 4.73 4.11
N LEU A 484 -4.75 5.16 4.87
CA LEU A 484 -6.09 5.47 4.38
C LEU A 484 -6.06 6.68 3.45
N ARG A 485 -5.36 7.77 3.81
CA ARG A 485 -5.16 8.95 2.96
C ARG A 485 -4.48 8.57 1.63
N TYR A 486 -3.44 7.74 1.66
CA TYR A 486 -2.81 7.23 0.44
C TYR A 486 -3.78 6.40 -0.42
N ALA A 487 -4.56 5.50 0.19
CA ALA A 487 -5.59 4.73 -0.53
C ALA A 487 -6.66 5.65 -1.16
N TRP A 488 -7.03 6.75 -0.48
CA TRP A 488 -7.90 7.79 -1.01
C TRP A 488 -7.27 8.59 -2.13
N GLU A 489 -6.00 8.94 -2.04
CA GLU A 489 -5.27 9.60 -3.13
C GLU A 489 -5.25 8.72 -4.39
N GLN A 490 -5.02 7.41 -4.25
CA GLN A 490 -5.13 6.44 -5.35
C GLN A 490 -6.57 6.32 -5.87
N TYR A 491 -7.58 6.21 -4.99
CA TYR A 491 -9.00 6.24 -5.39
C TYR A 491 -9.32 7.47 -6.24
N LEU A 492 -8.93 8.66 -5.78
CA LEU A 492 -9.21 9.93 -6.43
C LEU A 492 -8.48 10.05 -7.78
N LEU A 493 -7.22 9.58 -7.84
CA LEU A 493 -6.43 9.51 -9.07
C LEU A 493 -7.10 8.60 -10.11
N TYR A 494 -7.50 7.39 -9.73
CA TYR A 494 -8.16 6.45 -10.65
C TYR A 494 -9.55 6.93 -11.06
N ALA A 495 -10.39 7.40 -10.13
CA ALA A 495 -11.73 7.90 -10.44
C ALA A 495 -11.71 9.11 -11.38
N TYR A 496 -10.76 10.04 -11.18
CA TYR A 496 -10.58 11.20 -12.06
C TYR A 496 -10.16 10.79 -13.47
N ASN A 497 -9.16 9.91 -13.61
CA ASN A 497 -8.69 9.44 -14.91
C ASN A 497 -9.74 8.54 -15.60
N ALA A 498 -10.44 7.69 -14.86
CA ALA A 498 -11.58 6.90 -15.34
C ALA A 498 -12.66 7.81 -15.97
N ALA A 499 -13.00 8.93 -15.33
CA ALA A 499 -13.95 9.90 -15.91
C ALA A 499 -13.45 10.53 -17.23
N ILE A 500 -12.15 10.82 -17.34
CA ILE A 500 -11.53 11.32 -18.58
C ILE A 500 -11.58 10.26 -19.69
N PHE A 501 -11.15 9.03 -19.42
CA PHE A 501 -11.19 7.94 -20.38
C PHE A 501 -12.62 7.61 -20.81
N ARG A 502 -13.58 7.61 -19.88
CA ARG A 502 -15.01 7.43 -20.17
C ARG A 502 -15.55 8.53 -21.09
N ARG A 503 -15.14 9.78 -20.92
CA ARG A 503 -15.53 10.89 -21.81
C ARG A 503 -14.93 10.69 -23.22
N ARG A 504 -13.65 10.34 -23.32
CA ARG A 504 -12.97 10.05 -24.60
C ARG A 504 -13.59 8.84 -25.32
N ALA A 505 -13.87 7.75 -24.60
CA ALA A 505 -14.54 6.57 -25.12
C ALA A 505 -15.92 6.91 -25.71
N ARG A 506 -16.76 7.65 -24.97
CA ARG A 506 -18.07 8.10 -25.47
C ARG A 506 -17.95 8.96 -26.72
N VAL A 507 -16.99 9.90 -26.78
CA VAL A 507 -16.81 10.76 -27.96
C VAL A 507 -16.48 9.93 -29.20
N LEU A 508 -15.58 8.93 -29.09
CA LEU A 508 -15.27 8.04 -30.22
C LEU A 508 -16.43 7.09 -30.58
N GLN A 509 -17.14 6.55 -29.60
CA GLN A 509 -18.31 5.69 -29.84
C GLN A 509 -19.46 6.46 -30.53
N TYR A 510 -19.74 7.67 -30.07
CA TYR A 510 -20.76 8.51 -30.70
C TYR A 510 -20.31 9.04 -32.07
N SER A 511 -19.03 9.34 -32.30
CA SER A 511 -18.57 9.73 -33.65
C SER A 511 -18.64 8.55 -34.63
N ALA A 512 -18.29 7.33 -34.22
CA ALA A 512 -18.48 6.12 -35.02
C ALA A 512 -19.96 5.86 -35.34
N LEU A 513 -20.86 6.01 -34.35
CA LEU A 513 -22.30 5.84 -34.54
C LEU A 513 -22.87 6.90 -35.49
N VAL A 514 -22.57 8.18 -35.27
CA VAL A 514 -23.01 9.28 -36.16
C VAL A 514 -22.49 9.08 -37.57
N LEU A 515 -21.21 8.72 -37.74
CA LEU A 515 -20.64 8.45 -39.06
C LEU A 515 -21.30 7.24 -39.74
N SER A 516 -21.67 6.20 -38.99
CA SER A 516 -22.41 5.04 -39.54
C SER A 516 -23.80 5.44 -40.05
N VAL A 517 -24.50 6.32 -39.32
CA VAL A 517 -25.78 6.91 -39.76
C VAL A 517 -25.58 7.77 -41.02
N VAL A 518 -24.53 8.60 -41.06
CA VAL A 518 -24.21 9.44 -42.23
C VAL A 518 -23.87 8.58 -43.46
N VAL A 519 -23.04 7.52 -43.32
CA VAL A 519 -22.75 6.56 -44.40
C VAL A 519 -24.04 5.95 -44.96
N THR A 520 -24.95 5.54 -44.07
CA THR A 520 -26.23 4.94 -44.47
C THR A 520 -27.13 5.95 -45.17
N LEU A 521 -27.21 7.19 -44.66
CA LEU A 521 -28.02 8.26 -45.25
C LEU A 521 -27.48 8.67 -46.63
N VAL A 522 -26.15 8.81 -46.79
CA VAL A 522 -25.52 9.08 -48.09
C VAL A 522 -25.73 7.94 -49.07
N ALA A 523 -25.70 6.67 -48.62
CA ALA A 523 -26.03 5.52 -49.46
C ALA A 523 -27.49 5.51 -49.94
N LEU A 524 -28.43 5.93 -49.08
CA LEU A 524 -29.84 6.09 -49.45
C LEU A 524 -30.05 7.25 -50.43
N LEU A 525 -29.43 8.41 -50.18
CA LEU A 525 -29.49 9.57 -51.10
C LEU A 525 -28.85 9.26 -52.46
N TYR A 526 -27.71 8.57 -52.48
CA TYR A 526 -27.08 8.13 -53.74
C TYR A 526 -28.02 7.19 -54.51
N ARG A 527 -28.66 6.23 -53.82
CA ARG A 527 -29.63 5.32 -54.45
C ARG A 527 -30.80 6.10 -55.07
N GLU A 528 -31.38 7.04 -54.35
CA GLU A 528 -32.50 7.86 -54.84
C GLU A 528 -32.09 8.82 -55.98
N SER A 529 -30.87 9.36 -55.91
CA SER A 529 -30.27 10.15 -57.00
C SER A 529 -30.06 9.29 -58.25
N THR A 530 -29.60 8.04 -58.11
CA THR A 530 -29.43 7.13 -59.27
C THR A 530 -30.75 6.73 -59.96
N THR A 531 -31.91 6.92 -59.30
CA THR A 531 -33.22 6.70 -59.93
C THR A 531 -33.80 7.96 -60.60
N ASN A 532 -33.26 9.15 -60.31
CA ASN A 532 -33.73 10.43 -60.86
C ASN A 532 -32.64 11.06 -61.75
N ALA A 533 -32.76 10.90 -63.07
CA ALA A 533 -31.68 11.15 -64.04
C ALA A 533 -31.27 12.63 -64.24
N ASP A 534 -31.96 13.59 -63.63
CA ASP A 534 -31.91 15.00 -64.03
C ASP A 534 -30.69 15.80 -63.52
N SER A 535 -29.81 15.21 -62.70
CA SER A 535 -28.69 15.94 -62.06
C SER A 535 -27.37 15.14 -61.93
N PRO A 536 -26.63 14.90 -63.02
CA PRO A 536 -25.41 14.07 -63.02
C PRO A 536 -24.30 14.58 -62.11
N LEU A 537 -24.22 15.90 -61.87
CA LEU A 537 -23.20 16.52 -61.00
C LEU A 537 -23.30 16.07 -59.54
N GLN A 538 -24.51 15.94 -58.99
CA GLN A 538 -24.73 15.47 -57.62
C GLN A 538 -24.36 13.99 -57.46
N GLN A 539 -24.48 13.20 -58.53
CA GLN A 539 -24.19 11.77 -58.53
C GLN A 539 -22.69 11.49 -58.34
N GLU A 540 -21.80 12.29 -58.93
CA GLU A 540 -20.34 12.13 -58.73
C GLU A 540 -19.92 12.50 -57.30
N GLU A 541 -20.44 13.60 -56.73
CA GLU A 541 -20.13 14.03 -55.36
C GLU A 541 -20.57 12.98 -54.31
N LEU A 542 -21.78 12.43 -54.48
CA LEU A 542 -22.28 11.34 -53.62
C LEU A 542 -21.47 10.04 -53.81
N ARG A 543 -21.00 9.74 -55.02
CA ARG A 543 -20.15 8.58 -55.30
C ARG A 543 -18.77 8.70 -54.64
N VAL A 544 -18.14 9.87 -54.69
CA VAL A 544 -16.86 10.13 -53.98
C VAL A 544 -17.09 10.04 -52.47
N SER A 545 -18.18 10.60 -51.96
CA SER A 545 -18.54 10.50 -50.54
C SER A 545 -18.70 9.05 -50.08
N LEU A 546 -19.32 8.19 -50.89
CA LEU A 546 -19.45 6.75 -50.62
C LEU A 546 -18.12 5.98 -50.60
N LEU A 547 -17.08 6.47 -51.27
CA LEU A 547 -15.73 5.88 -51.20
C LEU A 547 -14.95 6.37 -49.98
N VAL A 548 -15.09 7.66 -49.62
CA VAL A 548 -14.31 8.27 -48.53
C VAL A 548 -14.87 7.93 -47.14
N LEU A 549 -16.19 8.00 -46.96
CA LEU A 549 -16.80 7.83 -45.63
C LEU A 549 -16.54 6.45 -44.98
N PRO A 550 -16.54 5.31 -45.71
CA PRO A 550 -16.14 4.01 -45.15
C PRO A 550 -14.68 3.97 -44.69
N CYS A 551 -13.76 4.62 -45.40
CA CYS A 551 -12.35 4.72 -45.00
C CYS A 551 -12.19 5.52 -43.70
N VAL A 552 -12.92 6.63 -43.55
CA VAL A 552 -12.96 7.40 -42.28
C VAL A 552 -13.58 6.55 -41.16
N SER A 553 -14.63 5.77 -41.45
CA SER A 553 -15.25 4.86 -40.47
C SER A 553 -14.30 3.77 -40.00
N ALA A 554 -13.58 3.12 -40.93
CA ALA A 554 -12.55 2.13 -40.63
C ALA A 554 -11.41 2.73 -39.78
N PHE A 555 -11.00 3.97 -40.07
CA PHE A 555 -10.02 4.69 -39.25
C PHE A 555 -10.50 4.96 -37.82
N ILE A 556 -11.76 5.39 -37.63
CA ILE A 556 -12.35 5.60 -36.29
C ILE A 556 -12.49 4.28 -35.54
N LEU A 557 -12.96 3.20 -36.18
CA LEU A 557 -13.05 1.87 -35.57
C LEU A 557 -11.67 1.31 -35.17
N THR A 558 -10.67 1.49 -36.03
CA THR A 558 -9.27 1.15 -35.73
C THR A 558 -8.74 1.97 -34.55
N SER A 559 -9.11 3.26 -34.47
CA SER A 559 -8.74 4.13 -33.36
C SER A 559 -9.41 3.70 -32.04
N ILE A 560 -10.68 3.30 -32.07
CA ILE A 560 -11.38 2.75 -30.89
C ILE A 560 -10.66 1.50 -30.39
N SER A 561 -10.35 0.56 -31.29
CA SER A 561 -9.66 -0.69 -30.96
C SER A 561 -8.25 -0.44 -30.40
N ARG A 562 -7.43 0.37 -31.09
CA ARG A 562 -6.03 0.64 -30.67
C ARG A 562 -5.90 1.51 -29.42
N LEU A 563 -6.78 2.48 -29.21
CA LEU A 563 -6.70 3.35 -28.04
C LEU A 563 -7.29 2.68 -26.79
N ASN A 564 -8.23 1.75 -27.00
CA ASN A 564 -8.84 0.89 -25.98
C ASN A 564 -9.40 1.63 -24.76
N TYR A 565 -9.94 2.84 -24.97
CA TYR A 565 -10.41 3.70 -23.86
C TYR A 565 -11.54 3.09 -23.02
N VAL A 566 -12.26 2.08 -23.54
CA VAL A 566 -13.30 1.36 -22.79
C VAL A 566 -12.67 0.46 -21.74
N ASN A 567 -11.70 -0.39 -22.10
CA ASN A 567 -11.05 -1.27 -21.12
C ASN A 567 -10.19 -0.45 -20.16
N LYS A 568 -9.53 0.62 -20.61
CA LYS A 568 -8.77 1.55 -19.75
C LYS A 568 -9.67 2.26 -18.74
N TRP A 569 -10.87 2.67 -19.16
CA TRP A 569 -11.89 3.17 -18.23
C TRP A 569 -12.33 2.08 -17.24
N ALA A 570 -12.64 0.87 -17.72
CA ALA A 570 -13.11 -0.22 -16.87
C ALA A 570 -12.07 -0.66 -15.83
N ALA A 571 -10.79 -0.78 -16.21
CA ALA A 571 -9.69 -1.14 -15.32
C ALA A 571 -9.41 -0.06 -14.26
N LEU A 572 -9.54 1.22 -14.62
CA LEU A 572 -9.42 2.32 -13.65
C LEU A 572 -10.65 2.46 -12.76
N GLU A 573 -11.85 2.16 -13.26
CA GLU A 573 -13.06 2.15 -12.42
C GLU A 573 -13.06 0.94 -11.47
N SER A 574 -12.60 -0.24 -11.88
CA SER A 574 -12.37 -1.37 -10.95
C SER A 574 -11.22 -1.08 -9.98
N GLY A 575 -10.13 -0.47 -10.45
CA GLY A 575 -9.02 -0.03 -9.61
C GLY A 575 -9.42 1.02 -8.57
N ALA A 576 -10.41 1.86 -8.86
CA ALA A 576 -11.00 2.78 -7.90
C ALA A 576 -11.94 2.06 -6.90
N VAL A 577 -12.66 1.00 -7.28
CA VAL A 577 -13.62 0.32 -6.39
C VAL A 577 -12.97 -0.74 -5.51
N ASN A 578 -11.98 -1.49 -6.02
CA ASN A 578 -11.34 -2.60 -5.31
C ASN A 578 -10.65 -2.25 -3.97
N PRO A 579 -10.10 -1.04 -3.71
CA PRO A 579 -9.51 -0.69 -2.41
C PRO A 579 -10.49 -0.74 -1.23
N ARG A 580 -11.80 -0.73 -1.53
CA ARG A 580 -12.86 -0.96 -0.53
C ARG A 580 -13.00 -2.45 -0.24
N LYS A 581 -13.11 -3.27 -1.28
CA LYS A 581 -13.28 -4.73 -1.18
C LYS A 581 -12.18 -5.43 -0.39
N SER A 582 -10.92 -4.96 -0.46
CA SER A 582 -9.82 -5.53 0.32
C SER A 582 -9.91 -5.29 1.83
N ASN A 583 -10.73 -4.33 2.28
CA ASN A 583 -11.11 -4.19 3.69
C ASN A 583 -12.38 -4.97 4.01
N ASP A 584 -13.28 -5.14 3.03
CA ASP A 584 -14.54 -5.87 3.20
C ASP A 584 -14.33 -7.39 3.31
N MET A 585 -13.36 -8.00 2.62
CA MET A 585 -13.13 -9.47 2.63
C MET A 585 -12.98 -10.08 4.04
N ASP A 586 -12.19 -9.48 4.94
CA ASP A 586 -12.02 -9.94 6.33
C ASP A 586 -13.34 -9.90 7.14
N ILE A 587 -14.35 -9.16 6.65
CA ILE A 587 -15.69 -9.03 7.23
C ILE A 587 -16.67 -9.95 6.49
N GLU A 588 -16.64 -9.99 5.15
CA GLU A 588 -17.48 -10.88 4.33
C GLU A 588 -17.19 -12.35 4.65
N ASP A 589 -15.94 -12.82 4.64
CA ASP A 589 -15.57 -14.20 5.01
C ASP A 589 -16.09 -14.57 6.41
N ARG A 590 -16.09 -13.59 7.33
CA ARG A 590 -16.45 -13.74 8.73
C ARG A 590 -17.96 -13.64 8.99
N VAL A 591 -18.68 -12.90 8.15
CA VAL A 591 -20.15 -12.80 8.15
C VAL A 591 -20.76 -13.99 7.43
N GLU A 592 -20.18 -14.46 6.32
CA GLU A 592 -20.59 -15.66 5.61
C GLU A 592 -20.40 -16.90 6.52
N GLU A 593 -19.28 -17.01 7.26
CA GLU A 593 -19.08 -18.05 8.30
C GLU A 593 -20.16 -18.01 9.40
N LEU A 594 -20.65 -16.82 9.78
CA LEU A 594 -21.70 -16.64 10.79
C LEU A 594 -23.12 -16.87 10.24
N CYS A 595 -23.37 -16.56 8.96
CA CYS A 595 -24.67 -16.66 8.30
C CYS A 595 -24.98 -18.08 7.80
N ASP A 596 -23.98 -18.82 7.32
CA ASP A 596 -24.16 -20.19 6.82
C ASP A 596 -24.41 -21.22 7.93
N ASN A 597 -24.13 -20.86 9.18
CA ASN A 597 -24.33 -21.72 10.35
C ASN A 597 -25.04 -20.99 11.50
N PRO A 598 -26.34 -20.63 11.37
CA PRO A 598 -27.12 -20.24 12.54
C PRO A 598 -27.07 -21.41 13.55
N PRO A 599 -26.69 -21.17 14.82
CA PRO A 599 -26.42 -22.25 15.75
C PRO A 599 -27.71 -22.99 16.14
N SER A 600 -28.03 -24.04 15.40
CA SER A 600 -28.97 -25.05 15.88
C SER A 600 -28.38 -25.69 17.12
N THR A 601 -29.18 -25.89 18.16
CA THR A 601 -28.73 -26.33 19.49
C THR A 601 -28.26 -27.79 19.55
N ALA A 602 -28.07 -28.46 18.41
CA ALA A 602 -27.89 -29.90 18.33
C ALA A 602 -26.42 -30.37 18.30
N ASP A 603 -25.49 -29.69 17.63
CA ASP A 603 -24.17 -30.26 17.31
C ASP A 603 -22.95 -29.46 17.83
N LEU A 604 -22.64 -29.66 19.11
CA LEU A 604 -21.32 -29.32 19.68
C LEU A 604 -20.17 -30.08 19.00
N ALA A 605 -20.44 -31.25 18.39
CA ALA A 605 -19.44 -32.08 17.73
C ALA A 605 -19.02 -31.55 16.35
N THR A 606 -19.95 -31.02 15.54
CA THR A 606 -19.61 -30.37 14.26
C THR A 606 -18.86 -29.06 14.50
N LEU A 607 -19.24 -28.28 15.52
CA LEU A 607 -18.49 -27.11 15.98
C LEU A 607 -17.03 -27.43 16.38
N ALA A 608 -16.79 -28.58 17.03
CA ALA A 608 -15.44 -29.02 17.35
C ALA A 608 -14.64 -29.45 16.10
N ALA A 609 -15.31 -30.10 15.13
CA ALA A 609 -14.69 -30.48 13.86
C ALA A 609 -14.41 -29.28 12.94
N LEU A 610 -15.30 -28.28 12.92
CA LEU A 610 -15.12 -26.99 12.25
C LEU A 610 -13.96 -26.21 12.86
N LYS A 611 -13.93 -26.02 14.19
CA LYS A 611 -12.78 -25.40 14.87
C LYS A 611 -11.46 -26.13 14.59
N LYS A 612 -11.48 -27.46 14.40
CA LYS A 612 -10.28 -28.24 14.02
C LYS A 612 -9.90 -28.06 12.54
N ARG A 613 -10.87 -27.86 11.63
CA ARG A 613 -10.63 -27.51 10.22
C ARG A 613 -10.16 -26.07 10.08
N GLN A 614 -10.81 -25.11 10.73
CA GLN A 614 -10.43 -23.70 10.81
C GLN A 614 -9.00 -23.56 11.34
N LYS A 615 -8.69 -24.16 12.49
CA LYS A 615 -7.32 -24.19 13.05
C LYS A 615 -6.29 -24.92 12.17
N LYS A 616 -6.72 -25.74 11.20
CA LYS A 616 -5.86 -26.36 10.17
C LYS A 616 -5.72 -25.47 8.92
N ALA A 617 -6.77 -24.74 8.54
CA ALA A 617 -6.76 -23.76 7.45
C ALA A 617 -5.95 -22.52 7.84
N GLU A 618 -6.18 -21.93 9.03
CA GLU A 618 -5.32 -20.93 9.69
C GLU A 618 -3.88 -21.44 9.89
N ALA A 619 -3.67 -22.76 9.94
CA ALA A 619 -2.34 -23.35 10.00
C ALA A 619 -1.65 -23.52 8.65
N ALA A 620 -2.39 -23.48 7.54
CA ALA A 620 -1.92 -23.66 6.17
C ALA A 620 -1.92 -22.36 5.35
N ALA A 621 -2.77 -21.39 5.69
CA ALA A 621 -2.64 -20.00 5.28
C ALA A 621 -1.27 -19.45 5.73
N PRO A 622 -0.65 -18.52 4.97
CA PRO A 622 0.65 -17.98 5.31
C PRO A 622 0.60 -17.19 6.62
N LYS A 623 0.96 -17.86 7.73
CA LYS A 623 1.01 -17.28 9.08
C LYS A 623 2.02 -16.12 9.14
N GLY A 624 1.55 -14.89 8.94
CA GLY A 624 2.40 -13.71 9.13
C GLY A 624 1.92 -12.42 8.48
N THR A 625 1.07 -12.47 7.45
CA THR A 625 0.51 -11.25 6.86
C THR A 625 -0.43 -10.57 7.85
N THR A 626 0.08 -9.55 8.52
CA THR A 626 -0.74 -8.66 9.36
C THR A 626 -1.82 -8.02 8.50
N ARG A 627 -2.95 -7.61 9.09
CA ARG A 627 -3.99 -6.79 8.41
C ARG A 627 -3.38 -5.59 7.66
N ARG A 628 -2.28 -5.02 8.20
CA ARG A 628 -1.49 -3.97 7.55
C ARG A 628 -0.82 -4.43 6.25
N GLY A 629 -0.15 -5.58 6.29
CA GLY A 629 0.48 -6.23 5.15
C GLY A 629 -0.54 -6.67 4.10
N THR A 630 -1.66 -7.30 4.50
CA THR A 630 -2.75 -7.70 3.60
C THR A 630 -3.31 -6.51 2.83
N PHE A 631 -3.63 -5.40 3.51
CA PHE A 631 -4.09 -4.17 2.84
C PHE A 631 -3.02 -3.54 1.93
N SER A 632 -1.75 -3.57 2.31
CA SER A 632 -0.67 -3.02 1.48
C SER A 632 -0.42 -3.88 0.24
N ALA A 633 -0.49 -5.22 0.37
CA ALA A 633 -0.41 -6.16 -0.73
C ALA A 633 -1.61 -6.03 -1.67
N ALA A 634 -2.82 -5.87 -1.12
CA ALA A 634 -4.02 -5.61 -1.89
C ALA A 634 -3.93 -4.27 -2.65
N LEU A 635 -3.48 -3.17 -2.03
CA LEU A 635 -3.26 -1.91 -2.74
C LEU A 635 -2.20 -2.04 -3.85
N ALA A 636 -1.11 -2.77 -3.60
CA ALA A 636 -0.08 -3.01 -4.60
C ALA A 636 -0.62 -3.86 -5.76
N GLN A 637 -1.41 -4.89 -5.48
CA GLN A 637 -2.12 -5.69 -6.47
C GLN A 637 -3.13 -4.86 -7.26
N ILE A 638 -3.94 -4.03 -6.61
CA ILE A 638 -4.91 -3.15 -7.27
C ILE A 638 -4.22 -2.15 -8.19
N ASN A 639 -3.09 -1.57 -7.76
CA ASN A 639 -2.28 -0.70 -8.62
C ASN A 639 -1.68 -1.48 -9.80
N SER A 640 -1.18 -2.70 -9.56
CA SER A 640 -0.72 -3.61 -10.62
C SER A 640 -1.83 -3.96 -11.61
N ASP A 641 -3.03 -4.30 -11.15
CA ASP A 641 -4.16 -4.66 -12.01
C ASP A 641 -4.69 -3.45 -12.80
N ALA A 642 -4.71 -2.27 -12.18
CA ALA A 642 -5.13 -1.02 -12.82
C ALA A 642 -4.10 -0.49 -13.86
N THR A 643 -2.82 -0.83 -13.73
CA THR A 643 -1.73 -0.33 -14.60
C THR A 643 -1.05 -1.41 -15.48
N GLY A 644 -1.33 -2.69 -15.25
CA GLY A 644 -0.46 -3.82 -15.62
C GLY A 644 -0.40 -4.24 -17.09
N SER A 645 -1.02 -3.50 -18.02
CA SER A 645 -0.92 -3.82 -19.46
C SER A 645 -1.06 -2.61 -20.37
N ASP A 646 -2.12 -1.81 -20.16
CA ASP A 646 -2.58 -0.82 -21.15
C ASP A 646 -2.52 0.64 -20.62
N VAL A 647 -2.32 0.83 -19.31
CA VAL A 647 -2.27 2.14 -18.63
C VAL A 647 -0.97 2.26 -17.83
N ARG A 648 0.10 2.77 -18.46
CA ARG A 648 1.31 3.18 -17.72
C ARG A 648 0.97 4.27 -16.71
N ALA A 649 1.61 4.25 -15.54
CA ALA A 649 1.43 5.26 -14.50
C ALA A 649 1.61 6.69 -15.02
N ASP A 650 2.54 6.92 -15.94
CA ASP A 650 2.83 8.22 -16.59
C ASP A 650 1.64 8.82 -17.36
N TYR A 651 0.62 8.02 -17.72
CA TYR A 651 -0.60 8.52 -18.36
C TYR A 651 -1.68 8.99 -17.37
N LEU A 652 -1.49 8.76 -16.07
CA LEU A 652 -2.42 9.21 -15.04
C LEU A 652 -2.19 10.69 -14.76
N SER A 653 -3.15 11.51 -15.19
CA SER A 653 -3.16 12.92 -14.86
C SER A 653 -3.55 13.12 -13.39
N MET A 654 -2.69 13.77 -12.61
CA MET A 654 -2.98 14.12 -11.22
C MET A 654 -4.19 15.07 -11.17
N PRO A 655 -5.23 14.78 -10.37
CA PRO A 655 -6.40 15.64 -10.30
C PRO A 655 -6.03 17.02 -9.75
N PRO A 656 -6.52 18.13 -10.34
CA PRO A 656 -6.33 19.45 -9.76
C PRO A 656 -7.01 19.51 -8.38
N ALA A 657 -6.46 20.30 -7.45
CA ALA A 657 -6.96 20.35 -6.06
C ALA A 657 -8.48 20.60 -5.96
N SER A 658 -9.04 21.46 -6.82
CA SER A 658 -10.48 21.72 -6.89
C SER A 658 -11.32 20.54 -7.39
N ALA A 659 -10.73 19.61 -8.15
CA ALA A 659 -11.37 18.34 -8.50
C ALA A 659 -11.27 17.32 -7.36
N MET A 660 -10.16 17.29 -6.60
CA MET A 660 -10.06 16.48 -5.37
C MET A 660 -11.11 16.91 -4.35
N THR A 661 -11.22 18.21 -4.01
CA THR A 661 -12.24 18.69 -3.07
C THR A 661 -13.66 18.37 -3.54
N LYS A 662 -13.93 18.48 -4.85
CA LYS A 662 -15.24 18.11 -5.42
C LYS A 662 -15.50 16.61 -5.40
N LEU A 663 -14.50 15.77 -5.65
CA LEU A 663 -14.64 14.31 -5.57
C LEU A 663 -14.85 13.87 -4.12
N GLN A 664 -14.07 14.39 -3.18
CA GLN A 664 -14.21 14.15 -1.74
C GLN A 664 -15.59 14.60 -1.23
N ALA A 665 -16.05 15.79 -1.61
CA ALA A 665 -17.40 16.24 -1.29
C ALA A 665 -18.48 15.33 -1.91
N ASN A 666 -18.35 14.95 -3.19
CA ASN A 666 -19.33 14.08 -3.87
C ASN A 666 -19.35 12.63 -3.36
N LEU A 667 -18.27 12.15 -2.75
CA LEU A 667 -18.16 10.81 -2.18
C LEU A 667 -19.08 10.61 -0.97
N TYR A 668 -19.24 11.67 -0.18
CA TYR A 668 -19.98 11.72 1.08
C TYR A 668 -21.13 12.73 1.04
N ASP A 669 -21.60 13.08 -0.16
CA ASP A 669 -22.73 13.97 -0.38
C ASP A 669 -24.04 13.24 -0.06
N TRP A 670 -24.28 13.06 1.24
CA TRP A 670 -25.51 12.45 1.78
C TRP A 670 -26.73 13.24 1.30
N ASP A 671 -26.63 14.57 1.18
CA ASP A 671 -27.70 15.40 0.61
C ASP A 671 -28.04 14.99 -0.84
N LYS A 672 -27.07 14.69 -1.71
CA LYS A 672 -27.34 14.17 -3.06
C LYS A 672 -27.95 12.77 -3.04
N VAL A 673 -27.50 11.88 -2.17
CA VAL A 673 -28.06 10.52 -2.04
C VAL A 673 -29.50 10.60 -1.54
N PHE A 674 -29.73 11.34 -0.46
CA PHE A 674 -31.03 11.56 0.17
C PHE A 674 -31.98 12.35 -0.72
N ALA A 675 -31.53 13.39 -1.43
CA ALA A 675 -32.33 14.11 -2.42
C ALA A 675 -32.69 13.21 -3.61
N SER A 676 -31.77 12.36 -4.08
CA SER A 676 -32.07 11.38 -5.14
C SER A 676 -33.09 10.33 -4.71
N TYR A 677 -33.03 9.91 -3.44
CA TYR A 677 -34.00 9.01 -2.82
C TYR A 677 -35.37 9.69 -2.64
N LYS A 678 -35.41 10.85 -1.98
CA LYS A 678 -36.61 11.64 -1.69
C LYS A 678 -37.33 12.10 -2.96
N ALA A 679 -36.59 12.57 -3.97
CA ALA A 679 -37.16 12.93 -5.28
C ALA A 679 -37.87 11.73 -5.92
N ARG A 680 -37.27 10.53 -5.91
CA ARG A 680 -37.86 9.34 -6.53
C ARG A 680 -39.03 8.74 -5.75
N ASN A 681 -38.96 8.69 -4.43
CA ASN A 681 -40.11 8.30 -3.61
C ASN A 681 -41.28 9.29 -3.78
N SER A 682 -41.01 10.59 -3.93
CA SER A 682 -42.07 11.56 -4.26
C SER A 682 -42.64 11.36 -5.68
N SER A 683 -41.81 11.03 -6.68
CA SER A 683 -42.23 10.81 -8.08
C SER A 683 -43.04 9.54 -8.28
N ALA A 684 -42.82 8.49 -7.46
CA ALA A 684 -43.58 7.25 -7.53
C ALA A 684 -45.10 7.44 -7.32
N SER A 685 -45.51 8.55 -6.68
CA SER A 685 -46.91 8.85 -6.39
C SER A 685 -47.71 9.48 -7.55
N TYR A 686 -47.08 9.84 -8.68
CA TYR A 686 -47.71 10.69 -9.70
C TYR A 686 -48.01 10.05 -11.06
N LEU A 687 -47.65 8.78 -11.28
CA LEU A 687 -48.00 8.02 -12.52
C LEU A 687 -49.04 6.91 -12.31
N CYS A 688 -49.72 6.90 -11.16
CA CYS A 688 -50.93 6.11 -11.01
C CYS A 688 -52.12 6.88 -11.62
N CYS A 689 -52.55 6.51 -12.83
CA CYS A 689 -53.78 6.99 -13.47
C CYS A 689 -55.06 6.47 -12.78
N SER A 690 -55.15 6.63 -11.46
CA SER A 690 -56.21 6.08 -10.60
C SER A 690 -57.55 6.81 -10.68
N ARG A 691 -57.67 7.89 -11.48
CA ARG A 691 -58.89 8.72 -11.55
C ARG A 691 -59.78 8.51 -12.78
N LEU A 692 -59.45 7.61 -13.72
CA LEU A 692 -60.29 7.34 -14.91
C LEU A 692 -60.60 5.86 -15.21
N CYS A 693 -60.10 4.91 -14.41
CA CYS A 693 -60.46 3.49 -14.53
C CYS A 693 -61.17 2.97 -13.28
N ASN A 694 -62.48 2.79 -13.37
CA ASN A 694 -63.34 2.22 -12.33
C ASN A 694 -63.17 0.67 -12.23
N PRO A 695 -63.69 -0.01 -11.18
CA PRO A 695 -63.08 -1.22 -10.64
C PRO A 695 -63.55 -2.53 -11.31
N CYS A 696 -63.09 -2.80 -12.55
CA CYS A 696 -63.50 -4.01 -13.27
C CYS A 696 -62.38 -4.68 -14.10
N ARG A 697 -61.36 -5.27 -13.45
CA ARG A 697 -60.81 -6.62 -13.78
C ARG A 697 -59.60 -7.09 -12.94
N ARG A 698 -59.81 -8.22 -12.27
CA ARG A 698 -58.90 -9.39 -12.14
C ARG A 698 -57.42 -9.17 -11.77
N SER A 699 -57.10 -9.34 -10.49
CA SER A 699 -56.58 -10.60 -9.91
C SER A 699 -55.65 -11.54 -10.74
N SER A 700 -54.88 -11.08 -11.72
CA SER A 700 -54.07 -11.97 -12.59
C SER A 700 -52.69 -11.41 -12.97
N ALA A 701 -52.14 -10.49 -12.19
CA ALA A 701 -50.82 -9.88 -12.41
C ALA A 701 -49.83 -10.06 -11.24
N LYS A 702 -50.03 -11.08 -10.39
CA LYS A 702 -49.09 -11.43 -9.30
C LYS A 702 -47.91 -12.32 -9.72
N VAL A 703 -47.96 -12.91 -10.92
CA VAL A 703 -47.11 -14.08 -11.29
C VAL A 703 -45.76 -13.69 -11.93
N LEU A 704 -45.43 -12.39 -12.06
CA LEU A 704 -44.16 -11.96 -12.70
C LEU A 704 -43.29 -10.98 -11.87
N ASP A 705 -43.74 -10.53 -10.70
CA ASP A 705 -42.96 -9.62 -9.83
C ASP A 705 -42.62 -10.20 -8.43
N GLU A 706 -43.25 -11.29 -7.97
CA GLU A 706 -43.07 -11.78 -6.59
C GLU A 706 -41.82 -12.68 -6.35
N GLU A 707 -41.20 -13.26 -7.39
CA GLU A 707 -40.06 -14.22 -7.24
C GLU A 707 -38.82 -13.92 -8.10
N GLY A 708 -38.59 -12.65 -8.47
CA GLY A 708 -37.27 -12.28 -8.99
C GLY A 708 -36.22 -12.36 -7.88
N PRO A 709 -35.06 -13.03 -8.03
CA PRO A 709 -34.06 -13.16 -6.95
C PRO A 709 -33.52 -11.82 -6.41
N TRP A 710 -33.73 -10.74 -7.18
CA TRP A 710 -33.40 -9.37 -6.80
C TRP A 710 -34.49 -8.66 -5.98
N SER A 711 -35.63 -9.29 -5.66
CA SER A 711 -36.74 -8.67 -4.89
C SER A 711 -36.52 -8.78 -3.38
N GLN A 712 -36.11 -9.96 -2.89
CA GLN A 712 -35.78 -10.23 -1.49
C GLN A 712 -34.43 -9.64 -1.07
N VAL A 713 -33.42 -9.66 -1.94
CA VAL A 713 -32.09 -9.12 -1.61
C VAL A 713 -32.14 -7.59 -1.56
N GLY A 714 -32.28 -7.03 -0.35
CA GLY A 714 -32.17 -5.61 -0.07
C GLY A 714 -33.46 -4.90 0.35
N SER A 715 -34.62 -5.57 0.38
CA SER A 715 -35.86 -4.99 0.94
C SER A 715 -35.77 -4.75 2.44
N ASP A 716 -35.01 -5.61 3.13
CA ASP A 716 -35.05 -5.74 4.58
C ASP A 716 -34.13 -4.72 5.27
N PHE A 717 -33.19 -4.14 4.50
CA PHE A 717 -32.28 -3.08 4.93
C PHE A 717 -32.94 -1.71 4.89
N HIS A 718 -33.96 -1.52 5.75
CA HIS A 718 -34.43 -0.20 6.11
C HIS A 718 -33.34 0.52 6.95
N PRO A 719 -32.80 1.67 6.49
CA PRO A 719 -31.86 2.43 7.31
C PRO A 719 -32.57 2.90 8.58
N ASN A 720 -31.99 2.63 9.75
CA ASN A 720 -32.57 3.03 11.03
C ASN A 720 -32.58 4.57 11.12
N PRO A 721 -33.75 5.24 11.08
CA PRO A 721 -33.80 6.69 11.06
C PRO A 721 -33.30 7.31 12.37
N PHE A 722 -33.31 6.56 13.48
CA PHE A 722 -32.89 7.03 14.80
C PHE A 722 -31.38 6.92 15.06
N ALA A 723 -30.60 6.34 14.13
CA ALA A 723 -29.14 6.28 14.22
C ALA A 723 -28.45 7.47 13.53
N ILE A 724 -29.22 8.44 13.02
CA ILE A 724 -28.75 9.47 12.08
C ILE A 724 -28.73 10.89 12.71
N ASP A 725 -29.42 11.10 13.83
CA ASP A 725 -29.58 12.43 14.45
C ASP A 725 -28.39 12.87 15.36
N ASP A 726 -27.33 12.05 15.52
CA ASP A 726 -26.12 12.47 16.23
C ASP A 726 -25.17 13.22 15.26
N ASP A 727 -25.07 14.56 15.43
CA ASP A 727 -24.20 15.49 14.68
C ASP A 727 -22.70 15.08 14.63
N TYR A 728 -22.28 14.10 15.43
CA TYR A 728 -20.93 13.55 15.50
C TYR A 728 -20.55 12.61 14.34
N LEU A 729 -21.50 12.20 13.49
CA LEU A 729 -21.29 11.15 12.46
C LEU A 729 -21.32 11.67 11.01
N ASN A 730 -20.72 12.84 10.77
CA ASN A 730 -20.29 13.23 9.42
C ASN A 730 -19.06 12.40 9.01
N ASP A 731 -19.30 11.28 8.31
CA ASP A 731 -18.23 10.43 7.75
C ASP A 731 -17.35 11.23 6.77
N ASP A 732 -16.12 11.53 7.20
CA ASP A 732 -15.08 12.20 6.40
C ASP A 732 -14.38 11.26 5.41
N GLY A 733 -14.66 9.96 5.50
CA GLY A 733 -14.02 8.86 4.77
C GLY A 733 -12.66 8.42 5.31
N THR A 734 -12.05 9.19 6.22
CA THR A 734 -10.67 8.99 6.71
C THR A 734 -10.57 8.61 8.18
N SER A 735 -11.57 8.96 8.98
CA SER A 735 -11.71 8.55 10.37
C SER A 735 -11.84 7.03 10.52
N LEU A 736 -11.28 6.54 11.63
CA LEU A 736 -11.47 5.17 12.08
C LEU A 736 -12.88 5.04 12.65
N VAL A 737 -13.73 4.27 11.97
CA VAL A 737 -15.10 3.93 12.38
C VAL A 737 -15.15 2.50 12.90
N THR A 738 -16.12 2.19 13.77
CA THR A 738 -16.37 0.81 14.22
C THR A 738 -16.87 -0.05 13.05
N ALA A 739 -16.89 -1.37 13.21
CA ALA A 739 -17.38 -2.27 12.16
C ALA A 739 -18.88 -2.04 11.88
N GLU A 740 -19.64 -1.80 12.95
CA GLU A 740 -21.05 -1.45 12.94
C GLU A 740 -21.30 -0.12 12.21
N ASP A 741 -20.54 0.92 12.55
CA ASP A 741 -20.60 2.22 11.88
C ASP A 741 -20.22 2.11 10.40
N TYR A 742 -19.18 1.34 10.06
CA TYR A 742 -18.76 1.11 8.69
C TYR A 742 -19.88 0.46 7.85
N ILE A 743 -20.57 -0.54 8.42
CA ILE A 743 -21.72 -1.18 7.77
C ILE A 743 -22.83 -0.14 7.51
N HIS A 744 -23.19 0.65 8.52
CA HIS A 744 -24.29 1.61 8.43
C HIS A 744 -23.98 2.83 7.53
N PHE A 745 -22.81 3.44 7.64
CA PHE A 745 -22.47 4.68 6.94
C PHE A 745 -21.84 4.47 5.55
N ARG A 746 -21.09 3.37 5.34
CA ARG A 746 -20.36 3.14 4.08
C ARG A 746 -20.93 1.97 3.25
N PHE A 747 -21.19 0.82 3.87
CA PHE A 747 -21.57 -0.40 3.13
C PHE A 747 -23.03 -0.38 2.66
N LEU A 748 -23.99 -0.12 3.54
CA LEU A 748 -25.42 -0.14 3.20
C LEU A 748 -25.82 0.90 2.14
N PRO A 749 -25.38 2.18 2.19
CA PRO A 749 -25.67 3.14 1.13
C PRO A 749 -25.07 2.73 -0.22
N MET A 750 -23.90 2.08 -0.21
CA MET A 750 -23.25 1.55 -1.41
C MET A 750 -24.02 0.37 -2.02
N LEU A 751 -24.48 -0.59 -1.20
CA LEU A 751 -25.35 -1.69 -1.65
C LEU A 751 -26.68 -1.18 -2.23
N GLN A 752 -27.34 -0.24 -1.54
CA GLN A 752 -28.58 0.39 -2.02
C GLN A 752 -28.36 1.13 -3.35
N TYR A 753 -27.23 1.84 -3.51
CA TYR A 753 -26.87 2.51 -4.75
C TYR A 753 -26.70 1.52 -5.92
N TYR A 754 -25.96 0.42 -5.72
CA TYR A 754 -25.69 -0.55 -6.78
C TYR A 754 -26.92 -1.40 -7.12
N SER A 755 -27.71 -1.85 -6.15
CA SER A 755 -28.95 -2.59 -6.40
C SER A 755 -29.96 -1.74 -7.18
N TRP A 756 -30.11 -0.46 -6.81
CA TRP A 756 -30.94 0.48 -7.55
C TRP A 756 -30.42 0.73 -8.98
N ARG A 757 -29.12 1.00 -9.14
CA ARG A 757 -28.50 1.29 -10.43
C ARG A 757 -28.50 0.07 -11.36
N SER A 758 -28.41 -1.15 -10.82
CA SER A 758 -28.56 -2.41 -11.57
C SER A 758 -29.96 -2.52 -12.19
N ARG A 759 -31.03 -2.27 -11.41
CA ARG A 759 -32.41 -2.27 -11.89
C ARG A 759 -32.66 -1.23 -13.00
N ASP A 760 -32.11 -0.03 -12.87
CA ASP A 760 -32.20 1.04 -13.91
C ASP A 760 -31.43 0.68 -15.19
N LEU A 761 -30.22 0.13 -15.07
CA LEU A 761 -29.43 -0.35 -16.22
C LEU A 761 -30.10 -1.53 -16.93
N SER A 762 -30.63 -2.50 -16.18
CA SER A 762 -31.37 -3.65 -16.72
C SER A 762 -32.57 -3.20 -17.57
N ARG A 763 -33.38 -2.26 -17.07
CA ARG A 763 -34.48 -1.66 -17.84
C ARG A 763 -34.01 -0.97 -19.12
N LYS A 764 -32.90 -0.22 -19.07
CA LYS A 764 -32.32 0.45 -20.25
C LYS A 764 -31.79 -0.52 -21.29
N VAL A 765 -31.12 -1.59 -20.86
CA VAL A 765 -30.66 -2.68 -21.73
C VAL A 765 -31.84 -3.39 -22.38
N LEU A 766 -32.89 -3.72 -21.63
CA LEU A 766 -34.12 -4.32 -22.16
C LEU A 766 -34.76 -3.44 -23.25
N VAL A 767 -34.91 -2.13 -23.02
CA VAL A 767 -35.47 -1.20 -24.02
C VAL A 767 -34.59 -1.12 -25.27
N LEU A 768 -33.26 -1.04 -25.12
CA LEU A 768 -32.32 -1.03 -26.24
C LEU A 768 -32.36 -2.35 -27.04
N GLN A 769 -32.50 -3.49 -26.36
CA GLN A 769 -32.58 -4.81 -26.97
C GLN A 769 -33.89 -4.96 -27.77
N VAL A 770 -35.04 -4.56 -27.20
CA VAL A 770 -36.33 -4.52 -27.89
C VAL A 770 -36.28 -3.60 -29.12
N LEU A 771 -35.68 -2.41 -29.00
CA LEU A 771 -35.51 -1.48 -30.12
C LEU A 771 -34.61 -2.08 -31.21
N THR A 772 -33.52 -2.76 -30.83
CA THR A 772 -32.61 -3.46 -31.75
C THR A 772 -33.35 -4.55 -32.53
N TYR A 773 -34.16 -5.38 -31.86
CA TYR A 773 -34.97 -6.40 -32.53
C TYR A 773 -35.99 -5.78 -33.50
N PHE A 774 -36.66 -4.70 -33.09
CA PHE A 774 -37.62 -4.00 -33.96
C PHE A 774 -36.95 -3.41 -35.21
N LEU A 775 -35.80 -2.74 -35.05
CA LEU A 775 -35.03 -2.19 -36.19
C LEU A 775 -34.55 -3.30 -37.14
N THR A 776 -34.06 -4.41 -36.58
CA THR A 776 -33.61 -5.57 -37.36
C THR A 776 -34.76 -6.19 -38.15
N ALA A 777 -35.94 -6.32 -37.54
CA ALA A 777 -37.14 -6.81 -38.20
C ALA A 777 -37.62 -5.86 -39.32
N ALA A 778 -37.58 -4.55 -39.10
CA ALA A 778 -37.95 -3.55 -40.10
C ALA A 778 -37.01 -3.56 -41.32
N LEU A 779 -35.70 -3.71 -41.10
CA LEU A 779 -34.69 -3.87 -42.17
C LEU A 779 -34.92 -5.15 -42.97
N ALA A 780 -35.21 -6.27 -42.30
CA ALA A 780 -35.54 -7.54 -42.96
C ALA A 780 -36.81 -7.42 -43.82
N LEU A 781 -37.86 -6.78 -43.31
CA LEU A 781 -39.12 -6.54 -44.03
C LEU A 781 -38.91 -5.67 -45.28
N SER A 782 -38.11 -4.60 -45.17
CA SER A 782 -37.75 -3.72 -46.29
C SER A 782 -37.01 -4.46 -47.41
N SER A 783 -36.09 -5.36 -47.05
CA SER A 783 -35.40 -6.23 -48.00
C SER A 783 -36.36 -7.19 -48.72
N GLN A 784 -37.29 -7.81 -47.98
CA GLN A 784 -38.33 -8.68 -48.58
C GLN A 784 -39.24 -7.92 -49.54
N LEU A 785 -39.72 -6.74 -49.16
CA LEU A 785 -40.59 -5.91 -50.01
C LEU A 785 -39.89 -5.54 -51.33
N ARG A 786 -38.58 -5.26 -51.29
CA ARG A 786 -37.78 -4.96 -52.49
C ARG A 786 -37.73 -6.15 -53.45
N ASN A 787 -37.47 -7.35 -52.94
CA ASN A 787 -37.39 -8.56 -53.75
C ASN A 787 -38.74 -8.86 -54.43
N VAL A 788 -39.83 -8.84 -53.67
CA VAL A 788 -41.19 -9.07 -54.19
C VAL A 788 -41.56 -8.07 -55.27
N ASN A 789 -41.21 -6.78 -55.10
CA ASN A 789 -41.44 -5.76 -56.13
C ASN A 789 -40.63 -6.02 -57.40
N GLN A 790 -39.37 -6.46 -57.28
CA GLN A 790 -38.52 -6.81 -58.42
C GLN A 790 -39.06 -8.03 -59.18
N SER A 791 -39.47 -9.08 -58.46
CA SER A 791 -40.13 -10.27 -59.04
C SER A 791 -41.45 -9.93 -59.75
N LEU A 792 -42.24 -9.02 -59.17
CA LEU A 792 -43.48 -8.51 -59.76
C LEU A 792 -43.22 -7.66 -61.02
N GLU A 793 -42.13 -6.89 -61.06
CA GLU A 793 -41.70 -6.15 -62.25
C GLU A 793 -41.21 -7.10 -63.37
N SER A 794 -40.42 -8.13 -63.04
CA SER A 794 -40.04 -9.19 -63.98
C SER A 794 -41.24 -9.89 -64.59
N LEU A 795 -42.27 -10.24 -63.80
CA LEU A 795 -43.51 -10.83 -64.29
C LEU A 795 -44.33 -9.88 -65.17
N LYS A 796 -44.37 -8.58 -64.85
CA LYS A 796 -44.99 -7.56 -65.72
C LYS A 796 -44.29 -7.45 -67.07
N ASN A 797 -42.95 -7.43 -67.06
CA ASN A 797 -42.15 -7.34 -68.29
C ASN A 797 -42.33 -8.59 -69.16
N LEU A 798 -42.36 -9.78 -68.55
CA LEU A 798 -42.66 -11.04 -69.23
C LEU A 798 -44.08 -11.05 -69.83
N HIS A 799 -45.07 -10.51 -69.10
CA HIS A 799 -46.43 -10.34 -69.61
C HIS A 799 -46.51 -9.35 -70.78
N PHE A 800 -45.81 -8.21 -70.72
CA PHE A 800 -45.74 -7.27 -71.84
C PHE A 800 -45.03 -7.88 -73.07
N TRP A 801 -43.94 -8.60 -72.87
CA TRP A 801 -43.26 -9.36 -73.92
C TRP A 801 -44.23 -10.34 -74.59
N TRP A 802 -44.95 -11.15 -73.81
CA TRP A 802 -45.95 -12.08 -74.32
C TRP A 802 -47.09 -11.37 -75.07
N GLN A 803 -47.51 -10.20 -74.60
CA GLN A 803 -48.49 -9.37 -75.31
C GLN A 803 -47.94 -8.77 -76.61
N SER A 804 -46.64 -8.49 -76.71
CA SER A 804 -46.01 -7.96 -77.93
C SER A 804 -45.89 -9.00 -79.06
N LEU A 805 -45.78 -10.29 -78.72
CA LEU A 805 -45.72 -11.38 -79.69
C LEU A 805 -47.00 -11.47 -80.54
N SER A 806 -46.82 -11.72 -81.85
CA SER A 806 -47.91 -11.96 -82.79
C SER A 806 -48.67 -13.28 -82.53
N MET A 807 -49.85 -13.42 -83.12
CA MET A 807 -50.67 -14.63 -83.05
C MET A 807 -49.97 -15.90 -83.58
N VAL A 808 -48.98 -15.77 -84.46
CA VAL A 808 -48.17 -16.91 -84.95
C VAL A 808 -47.08 -17.24 -83.93
N GLU A 809 -46.38 -16.24 -83.41
CA GLU A 809 -45.31 -16.42 -82.42
C GLU A 809 -45.83 -16.98 -81.09
N ARG A 810 -47.00 -16.53 -80.60
CA ARG A 810 -47.64 -17.11 -79.41
C ARG A 810 -48.08 -18.57 -79.59
N ARG A 811 -48.14 -19.07 -80.83
CA ARG A 811 -48.39 -20.50 -81.11
C ARG A 811 -47.11 -21.32 -81.14
N MET A 812 -45.94 -20.71 -81.32
CA MET A 812 -44.67 -21.43 -81.33
C MET A 812 -44.38 -22.04 -79.95
N PRO A 813 -44.04 -23.35 -79.86
CA PRO A 813 -43.77 -24.01 -78.57
C PRO A 813 -42.63 -23.38 -77.78
N SER A 814 -41.59 -22.88 -78.47
CA SER A 814 -40.46 -22.17 -77.85
C SER A 814 -40.91 -21.05 -76.92
N ASN A 815 -41.79 -20.18 -77.40
CA ASN A 815 -42.18 -18.96 -76.70
C ASN A 815 -43.13 -19.28 -75.52
N LYS A 816 -43.88 -20.39 -75.59
CA LYS A 816 -44.65 -20.90 -74.46
C LYS A 816 -43.75 -21.50 -73.39
N ASN A 817 -42.74 -22.26 -73.79
CA ASN A 817 -41.77 -22.84 -72.87
C ASN A 817 -40.94 -21.75 -72.17
N GLU A 818 -40.56 -20.69 -72.88
CA GLU A 818 -39.90 -19.51 -72.32
C GLU A 818 -40.80 -18.76 -71.32
N LEU A 819 -42.09 -18.53 -71.66
CA LEU A 819 -43.07 -17.95 -70.74
C LEU A 819 -43.19 -18.75 -69.43
N VAL A 820 -43.30 -20.07 -69.54
CA VAL A 820 -43.40 -20.97 -68.38
C VAL A 820 -42.09 -20.95 -67.58
N ALA A 821 -40.94 -21.18 -68.22
CA ALA A 821 -39.64 -21.24 -67.55
C ALA A 821 -39.27 -19.93 -66.84
N CYS A 822 -39.54 -18.76 -67.44
CA CYS A 822 -39.31 -17.48 -66.78
C CYS A 822 -40.27 -17.23 -65.60
N THR A 823 -41.52 -17.70 -65.70
CA THR A 823 -42.50 -17.60 -64.60
C THR A 823 -42.10 -18.52 -63.44
N GLU A 824 -41.76 -19.77 -63.73
CA GLU A 824 -41.31 -20.77 -62.74
C GLU A 824 -40.01 -20.34 -62.07
N ALA A 825 -39.00 -19.90 -62.82
CA ALA A 825 -37.75 -19.41 -62.25
C ALA A 825 -37.94 -18.18 -61.33
N THR A 826 -38.87 -17.29 -61.67
CA THR A 826 -39.21 -16.14 -60.81
C THR A 826 -39.90 -16.61 -59.53
N ALA A 827 -40.88 -17.52 -59.63
CA ALA A 827 -41.57 -18.10 -58.49
C ALA A 827 -40.63 -18.88 -57.55
N ASP A 828 -39.75 -19.72 -58.11
CA ASP A 828 -38.76 -20.50 -57.36
C ASP A 828 -37.75 -19.61 -56.63
N SER A 829 -37.42 -18.44 -57.20
CA SER A 829 -36.54 -17.47 -56.53
C SER A 829 -37.16 -16.89 -55.25
N GLU A 830 -38.46 -16.54 -55.29
CA GLU A 830 -39.22 -16.08 -54.12
C GLU A 830 -39.46 -17.20 -53.10
N ILE A 831 -39.86 -18.39 -53.56
CA ILE A 831 -40.05 -19.58 -52.71
C ILE A 831 -38.72 -19.92 -52.00
N SER A 832 -37.59 -19.82 -52.69
CA SER A 832 -36.26 -20.04 -52.12
C SER A 832 -35.86 -18.96 -51.11
N ALA A 833 -36.18 -17.68 -51.37
CA ALA A 833 -35.95 -16.59 -50.43
C ALA A 833 -36.81 -16.75 -49.15
N TRP A 834 -38.07 -17.14 -49.29
CA TRP A 834 -38.98 -17.42 -48.18
C TRP A 834 -38.57 -18.66 -47.38
N LYS A 835 -38.15 -19.74 -48.05
CA LYS A 835 -37.65 -20.96 -47.40
C LYS A 835 -36.36 -20.70 -46.60
N LYS A 836 -35.49 -19.80 -47.07
CA LYS A 836 -34.32 -19.34 -46.31
C LYS A 836 -34.72 -18.57 -45.05
N THR A 837 -35.66 -17.64 -45.12
CA THR A 837 -36.11 -16.88 -43.93
C THR A 837 -36.89 -17.74 -42.92
N LEU A 838 -37.59 -18.79 -43.37
CA LEU A 838 -38.20 -19.79 -42.48
C LEU A 838 -37.16 -20.66 -41.77
N LYS A 839 -36.13 -21.15 -42.48
CA LYS A 839 -35.08 -21.99 -41.87
C LYS A 839 -34.32 -21.28 -40.75
N VAL A 840 -34.10 -19.97 -40.87
CA VAL A 840 -33.47 -19.17 -39.80
C VAL A 840 -34.32 -19.21 -38.52
N LYS A 841 -35.65 -19.08 -38.63
CA LYS A 841 -36.55 -19.14 -37.47
C LYS A 841 -36.53 -20.48 -36.74
N SER A 842 -36.42 -21.62 -37.44
CA SER A 842 -36.38 -22.93 -36.77
C SER A 842 -35.08 -23.20 -36.02
N VAL A 843 -33.95 -22.62 -36.45
CA VAL A 843 -32.65 -22.80 -35.79
C VAL A 843 -32.55 -21.94 -34.53
N THR A 844 -33.09 -20.71 -34.54
CA THR A 844 -33.02 -19.81 -33.36
C THR A 844 -34.06 -20.12 -32.28
N SER A 845 -35.04 -20.99 -32.54
CA SER A 845 -36.00 -21.48 -31.53
C SER A 845 -35.63 -22.84 -30.93
N GLY A 846 -34.63 -23.53 -31.48
CA GLY A 846 -34.01 -24.69 -30.85
C GLY A 846 -33.11 -24.22 -29.72
N GLY A 847 -33.64 -24.23 -28.49
CA GLY A 847 -32.89 -23.83 -27.31
C GLY A 847 -31.65 -24.71 -27.09
N SER A 848 -30.64 -24.11 -26.47
CA SER A 848 -29.40 -24.76 -26.03
C SER A 848 -29.67 -25.85 -24.98
N SER A 849 -30.13 -27.03 -25.40
CA SER A 849 -29.89 -28.26 -24.64
C SER A 849 -28.46 -28.70 -24.93
N GLY A 850 -27.57 -28.56 -23.95
CA GLY A 850 -26.18 -28.98 -24.09
C GLY A 850 -26.11 -30.46 -24.44
N GLN A 851 -25.57 -30.75 -25.62
CA GLN A 851 -25.12 -32.10 -25.97
C GLN A 851 -23.62 -32.09 -25.71
N GLU A 852 -23.21 -32.72 -24.61
CA GLU A 852 -21.80 -32.98 -24.33
C GLU A 852 -21.25 -33.85 -25.46
N GLU A 853 -20.36 -33.30 -26.29
CA GLU A 853 -19.51 -34.12 -27.15
C GLU A 853 -18.44 -34.76 -26.26
N GLY A 854 -18.58 -36.07 -26.05
CA GLY A 854 -17.51 -36.88 -25.47
C GLY A 854 -16.37 -36.95 -26.47
N GLU A 855 -15.21 -36.44 -26.06
CA GLU A 855 -13.96 -36.53 -26.80
C GLU A 855 -13.37 -37.94 -26.55
N ASP A 856 -13.54 -38.86 -27.49
CA ASP A 856 -12.88 -40.18 -27.46
C ASP A 856 -11.41 -40.01 -27.86
N ASP A 857 -10.50 -40.25 -26.91
CA ASP A 857 -9.05 -40.26 -27.14
C ASP A 857 -8.64 -41.38 -28.11
N SER A 858 -7.96 -41.02 -29.21
CA SER A 858 -7.19 -41.96 -30.03
C SER A 858 -5.95 -41.31 -30.66
N ASP A 859 -4.87 -41.20 -29.89
CA ASP A 859 -3.48 -41.59 -30.27
C ASP A 859 -2.47 -41.36 -29.11
#